data_AF-A0A935PXQ8-F1
#
_entry.id   AF-A0A935PXQ8-F1
#
_cell.length_a   1.000
_cell.length_b   1.000
_cell.length_c   1.000
_cell.angle_alpha   90.00
_cell.angle_beta   90.00
_cell.angle_gamma   90.00
#
_symmetry.space_group_name_H-M   'P 1'
#
loop_
_entity.id
_entity.type
_entity.pdbx_description
1 polymer ?
#
loop_
_entity_poly.entity_id
_entity_poly.type
_entity_poly.pdbx_seq_one_letter_code
_entity_poly.pdbx_strand_id
1 'polypeptide(L)'
;MSSIFSVARVSPMGHLAARIRSLFGRAAKGAALAAVALAATATPVSAETLLMPSRDARVSVPVVVWGVTTQAPLAPQDPPLPCALNFGDGSDLFDCTGVDRSYIAQAHTYASQGTYTVQLTVGGESTTTTIQVFDPAVLIGGPTGDNNRSLGINMTIQDGLRSLWTQQVNREANFPDGTATSWANYVDFADTSLVVLAFENQGYKIQANVPPTGIYEKYIVRRGLNFVLSSLSEETLGVTPAGNDPCVGVPAATFADCIGYRPPWDTGYTTALAILSVAGSGALTHIDTESGGVTLGKTYGEILQRLVNALAWGQNDGPGVGRGGWDYDFNSLGERADGSTIGWDVLALLDAAAAGATVPPWVKTEFSVLLDSGGILNTDGSFDYTADGNPGGDSAAGPQKVGIGLQGLFLIGETAGGRVTAVTTNLNSWWNGSSGGIGVNGWDCGVPGVGYPNGTNKGCAYSMFNNFKGLKLQNIATLPGVGRPAGPGIQPANDWYADYQDWLVANQTNPTSTDGGYWAGMGFSCCASGAALTAAIAELILSPVALVAPDPILFATVGLSPTTSTNPVGSSHTVTAFAQAANNAPVPGVTIDFKVLTGPNTGKTGTGTTGADGKTTFSYTDTAGPGTDTIRAFIGTSLSSNIVSKIWGMACDFNNDLKVSPADVRLIRPRLNTVATGPTDPYDANHDGVVNVADMRYCQLRQTATTP
;
A
#
# COMPACT_ATOMS: atom_id res chain seq x y z
N MET A 1 19.71 81.60 -25.10
CA MET A 1 19.40 81.38 -23.68
C MET A 1 18.61 80.09 -23.63
N SER A 2 19.24 78.92 -23.78
CA SER A 2 20.48 78.41 -23.14
C SER A 2 20.14 78.00 -21.71
N SER A 3 20.56 76.85 -21.19
CA SER A 3 21.88 76.23 -21.31
C SER A 3 21.85 74.97 -20.43
N ILE A 4 22.75 74.01 -20.39
CA ILE A 4 23.95 73.45 -21.05
C ILE A 4 24.32 72.32 -20.02
N PHE A 5 24.97 71.20 -20.27
CA PHE A 5 26.25 70.82 -20.88
C PHE A 5 26.40 69.34 -20.43
N SER A 6 27.11 68.40 -21.01
CA SER A 6 27.98 68.22 -22.18
C SER A 6 28.18 66.68 -22.23
N VAL A 7 28.10 65.96 -23.36
CA VAL A 7 29.24 65.59 -24.26
C VAL A 7 30.32 64.78 -23.51
N ALA A 8 30.89 63.63 -23.93
CA ALA A 8 31.13 62.91 -25.20
C ALA A 8 31.39 61.41 -24.86
N ARG A 9 31.15 60.39 -25.69
CA ARG A 9 31.70 60.02 -27.02
C ARG A 9 33.19 59.58 -27.05
N VAL A 10 33.42 58.29 -27.38
CA VAL A 10 34.04 57.77 -28.65
C VAL A 10 35.57 57.77 -28.83
N SER A 11 36.10 56.53 -29.04
CA SER A 11 37.14 56.08 -30.03
C SER A 11 38.60 56.57 -29.93
N PRO A 12 39.56 56.15 -30.83
CA PRO A 12 39.67 54.98 -31.73
C PRO A 12 41.06 54.29 -31.79
N MET A 13 41.08 53.12 -32.44
CA MET A 13 42.05 52.57 -33.42
C MET A 13 43.46 53.21 -33.57
N GLY A 14 44.46 52.33 -33.71
CA GLY A 14 45.53 52.54 -34.70
C GLY A 14 46.83 51.77 -34.49
N HIS A 15 47.33 51.19 -35.61
CA HIS A 15 48.68 50.66 -35.90
C HIS A 15 48.79 49.12 -35.94
N LEU A 16 48.73 48.46 -37.11
CA LEU A 16 49.54 48.49 -38.34
C LEU A 16 50.88 47.71 -38.23
N ALA A 17 50.83 46.48 -38.76
CA ALA A 17 51.83 45.75 -39.58
C ALA A 17 53.26 45.47 -39.03
N ALA A 18 53.70 44.20 -39.02
CA ALA A 18 54.23 43.47 -40.19
C ALA A 18 55.13 42.26 -39.84
N ARG A 19 55.09 41.24 -40.72
CA ARG A 19 56.06 40.15 -41.04
C ARG A 19 56.07 38.86 -40.20
N ILE A 20 56.33 37.65 -40.73
CA ILE A 20 56.08 36.90 -42.00
C ILE A 20 56.77 35.52 -41.80
N ARG A 21 56.05 34.39 -42.09
CA ARG A 21 56.50 33.05 -42.60
C ARG A 21 57.57 32.25 -41.81
N SER A 22 57.64 30.91 -41.79
CA SER A 22 56.93 29.78 -42.42
C SER A 22 57.60 28.46 -41.98
N LEU A 23 56.90 27.32 -42.08
CA LEU A 23 57.29 26.01 -42.69
C LEU A 23 56.65 24.85 -41.90
N PHE A 24 55.50 24.34 -42.32
CA PHE A 24 55.30 23.18 -43.22
C PHE A 24 55.84 21.83 -42.71
N GLY A 25 54.89 20.92 -42.42
CA GLY A 25 55.15 19.48 -42.34
C GLY A 25 53.95 18.65 -41.84
N ARG A 26 53.04 18.26 -42.76
CA ARG A 26 52.33 16.96 -42.92
C ARG A 26 51.82 16.23 -41.65
N ALA A 27 50.70 15.53 -41.59
CA ALA A 27 49.55 15.22 -42.42
C ALA A 27 48.70 14.22 -41.57
N ALA A 28 47.40 14.15 -41.83
CA ALA A 28 46.49 13.04 -41.56
C ALA A 28 45.92 12.80 -40.13
N LYS A 29 44.62 12.47 -40.14
CA LYS A 29 43.71 12.00 -39.07
C LYS A 29 43.05 13.14 -38.27
N GLY A 30 41.74 13.39 -38.35
CA GLY A 30 40.67 12.68 -39.06
C GLY A 30 39.43 13.56 -39.14
N ALA A 31 38.88 13.69 -40.34
CA ALA A 31 37.50 14.06 -40.55
C ALA A 31 36.70 12.76 -40.56
N ALA A 32 35.94 12.51 -39.51
CA ALA A 32 34.78 11.63 -39.50
C ALA A 32 34.09 11.79 -38.13
N LEU A 33 33.04 12.60 -38.07
CA LEU A 33 31.76 12.12 -37.56
C LEU A 33 30.67 13.07 -38.04
N ALA A 34 29.82 12.50 -38.87
CA ALA A 34 28.73 13.14 -39.56
C ALA A 34 27.65 13.60 -38.58
N ALA A 35 27.00 14.70 -38.95
CA ALA A 35 25.67 15.04 -38.47
C ALA A 35 24.74 13.86 -38.72
N VAL A 36 24.43 13.10 -37.67
CA VAL A 36 23.28 12.20 -37.66
C VAL A 36 22.08 13.09 -37.38
N ALA A 37 21.42 13.53 -38.45
CA ALA A 37 20.03 13.88 -38.38
C ALA A 37 19.29 12.59 -37.99
N LEU A 38 18.93 12.44 -36.71
CA LEU A 38 17.89 11.51 -36.33
C LEU A 38 16.59 12.06 -36.93
N ALA A 39 16.29 11.62 -38.15
CA ALA A 39 14.90 11.41 -38.51
C ALA A 39 14.39 10.35 -37.53
N ALA A 40 13.80 10.79 -36.43
CA ALA A 40 12.88 9.97 -35.67
C ALA A 40 11.75 9.62 -36.64
N THR A 41 11.87 8.49 -37.31
CA THR A 41 10.69 7.81 -37.85
C THR A 41 9.88 7.44 -36.61
N ALA A 42 8.98 8.33 -36.20
CA ALA A 42 7.92 7.95 -35.29
C ALA A 42 7.22 6.77 -35.96
N THR A 43 7.52 5.56 -35.48
CA THR A 43 6.67 4.41 -35.76
C THR A 43 5.27 4.87 -35.36
N PRO A 44 4.27 4.79 -36.25
CA PRO A 44 2.91 5.13 -35.86
C PRO A 44 2.62 4.32 -34.60
N VAL A 45 2.29 5.03 -33.50
CA VAL A 45 1.81 4.39 -32.29
C VAL A 45 0.67 3.50 -32.76
N SER A 46 0.82 2.17 -32.61
CA SER A 46 -0.26 1.25 -32.95
C SER A 46 -1.49 1.74 -32.21
N ALA A 47 -2.59 1.95 -32.94
CA ALA A 47 -3.84 2.24 -32.28
C ALA A 47 -4.14 1.10 -31.30
N GLU A 48 -4.73 1.47 -30.17
CA GLU A 48 -4.85 0.64 -28.98
C GLU A 48 -6.22 0.90 -28.35
N THR A 49 -6.97 -0.17 -28.13
CA THR A 49 -8.27 -0.20 -27.48
C THR A 49 -8.13 -1.08 -26.23
N LEU A 50 -8.38 -0.50 -25.07
CA LEU A 50 -8.26 -1.17 -23.77
C LEU A 50 -9.59 -1.13 -23.02
N LEU A 51 -9.84 -2.17 -22.22
CA LEU A 51 -10.94 -2.22 -21.27
C LEU A 51 -10.42 -2.10 -19.83
N MET A 52 -11.31 -1.73 -18.92
CA MET A 52 -11.08 -1.83 -17.49
C MET A 52 -10.60 -3.24 -17.08
N PRO A 53 -9.84 -3.37 -15.98
CA PRO A 53 -9.50 -4.67 -15.41
C PRO A 53 -10.73 -5.52 -15.09
N SER A 54 -10.52 -6.83 -14.93
CA SER A 54 -11.58 -7.75 -14.51
C SER A 54 -12.28 -7.25 -13.25
N ARG A 55 -13.61 -7.36 -13.24
CA ARG A 55 -14.46 -6.72 -12.23
C ARG A 55 -15.47 -7.70 -11.65
N ASP A 56 -15.74 -7.54 -10.35
CA ASP A 56 -16.81 -8.28 -9.67
C ASP A 56 -18.12 -7.49 -9.75
N ALA A 57 -19.25 -8.19 -9.78
CA ALA A 57 -20.58 -7.61 -9.80
C ALA A 57 -21.59 -8.48 -9.05
N ARG A 58 -22.77 -7.91 -8.78
CA ARG A 58 -23.90 -8.63 -8.19
C ARG A 58 -25.02 -8.78 -9.21
N VAL A 59 -25.74 -9.90 -9.15
CA VAL A 59 -26.97 -10.09 -9.93
C VAL A 59 -27.95 -8.95 -9.66
N SER A 60 -28.57 -8.43 -10.72
CA SER A 60 -29.60 -7.37 -10.67
C SER A 60 -29.13 -6.03 -10.08
N VAL A 61 -27.82 -5.82 -9.92
CA VAL A 61 -27.23 -4.54 -9.54
C VAL A 61 -26.44 -4.01 -10.74
N PRO A 62 -26.65 -2.74 -11.17
CA PRO A 62 -25.88 -2.20 -12.29
C PRO A 62 -24.39 -2.12 -11.95
N VAL A 63 -23.55 -2.46 -12.92
CA VAL A 63 -22.09 -2.30 -12.89
C VAL A 63 -21.66 -1.46 -14.07
N VAL A 64 -20.75 -0.51 -13.85
CA VAL A 64 -20.20 0.30 -14.93
C VAL A 64 -19.12 -0.48 -15.66
N VAL A 65 -19.33 -0.69 -16.95
CA VAL A 65 -18.38 -1.28 -17.89
C VAL A 65 -17.75 -0.15 -18.68
N TRP A 66 -16.42 -0.08 -18.71
CA TRP A 66 -15.73 1.01 -19.39
C TRP A 66 -14.39 0.63 -20.00
N GLY A 67 -13.94 1.45 -20.95
CA GLY A 67 -12.66 1.32 -21.65
C GLY A 67 -12.25 2.61 -22.37
N VAL A 68 -11.19 2.52 -23.16
CA VAL A 68 -10.59 3.62 -23.92
C VAL A 68 -10.15 3.16 -25.30
N THR A 69 -10.00 4.10 -26.22
CA THR A 69 -9.43 3.82 -27.54
C THR A 69 -8.59 4.97 -28.06
N THR A 70 -7.36 4.70 -28.45
CA THR A 70 -6.52 5.69 -29.12
C THR A 70 -6.90 5.89 -30.59
N GLN A 71 -7.77 5.03 -31.15
CA GLN A 71 -8.28 5.19 -32.51
C GLN A 71 -9.02 6.51 -32.68
N ALA A 72 -8.75 7.20 -33.78
CA ALA A 72 -9.44 8.41 -34.19
C ALA A 72 -9.78 8.33 -35.68
N PRO A 73 -10.79 9.07 -36.17
CA PRO A 73 -10.98 9.27 -37.60
C PRO A 73 -9.69 9.78 -38.25
N LEU A 74 -9.42 9.40 -39.50
CA LEU A 74 -8.18 9.74 -40.21
C LEU A 74 -8.03 11.25 -40.40
N ALA A 75 -9.14 11.96 -40.56
CA ALA A 75 -9.20 13.41 -40.55
C ALA A 75 -10.36 13.94 -39.68
N PRO A 76 -10.28 15.16 -39.13
CA PRO A 76 -11.34 15.73 -38.26
C PRO A 76 -12.73 15.81 -38.90
N GLN A 77 -12.79 15.86 -40.24
CA GLN A 77 -14.03 15.89 -41.00
C GLN A 77 -14.61 14.49 -41.31
N ASP A 78 -13.86 13.43 -41.06
CA ASP A 78 -14.32 12.06 -41.31
C ASP A 78 -15.34 11.65 -40.22
N PRO A 79 -16.30 10.77 -40.56
CA PRO A 79 -17.27 10.29 -39.57
C PRO A 79 -16.56 9.59 -38.40
N PRO A 80 -17.14 9.64 -37.18
CA PRO A 80 -16.64 8.86 -36.06
C PRO A 80 -16.54 7.37 -36.41
N LEU A 81 -15.52 6.71 -35.87
CA LEU A 81 -15.35 5.28 -36.08
C LEU A 81 -16.51 4.51 -35.43
N PRO A 82 -17.04 3.46 -36.10
CA PRO A 82 -18.03 2.58 -35.48
C PRO A 82 -17.51 2.02 -34.17
N CYS A 83 -18.33 2.07 -33.13
CA CYS A 83 -17.97 1.61 -31.80
C CYS A 83 -19.11 0.81 -31.18
N ALA A 84 -18.82 -0.36 -30.64
CA ALA A 84 -19.79 -1.18 -29.95
C ALA A 84 -19.21 -1.84 -28.69
N LEU A 85 -19.97 -1.80 -27.61
CA LEU A 85 -19.69 -2.54 -26.38
C LEU A 85 -20.69 -3.70 -26.24
N ASN A 86 -20.16 -4.92 -26.18
CA ASN A 86 -20.90 -6.16 -25.96
C ASN A 86 -20.67 -6.64 -24.53
N PHE A 87 -21.76 -6.87 -23.77
CA PHE A 87 -21.68 -7.27 -22.35
C PHE A 87 -21.47 -8.77 -22.13
N GLY A 88 -21.59 -9.60 -23.18
CA GLY A 88 -21.32 -11.04 -23.13
C GLY A 88 -22.47 -11.90 -22.63
N ASP A 89 -23.63 -11.32 -22.34
CA ASP A 89 -24.83 -12.00 -21.83
C ASP A 89 -25.97 -12.13 -22.86
N GLY A 90 -25.73 -11.68 -24.09
CA GLY A 90 -26.72 -11.68 -25.18
C GLY A 90 -27.68 -10.50 -25.18
N SER A 91 -27.48 -9.51 -24.29
CA SER A 91 -28.18 -8.21 -24.37
C SER A 91 -27.78 -7.40 -25.61
N ASP A 92 -28.57 -6.36 -25.91
CA ASP A 92 -28.29 -5.46 -27.03
C ASP A 92 -26.93 -4.78 -26.87
N LEU A 93 -26.23 -4.60 -28.00
CA LEU A 93 -24.96 -3.88 -28.04
C LEU A 93 -25.19 -2.41 -27.68
N PHE A 94 -24.28 -1.84 -26.89
CA PHE A 94 -24.23 -0.40 -26.68
C PHE A 94 -23.43 0.26 -27.81
N ASP A 95 -24.09 1.11 -28.60
CA ASP A 95 -23.44 1.94 -29.62
C ASP A 95 -22.69 3.10 -28.96
N CYS A 96 -21.36 3.05 -29.02
CA CYS A 96 -20.47 4.07 -28.46
C CYS A 96 -19.87 4.98 -29.54
N THR A 97 -20.46 5.02 -30.73
CA THR A 97 -19.96 5.82 -31.85
C THR A 97 -19.99 7.31 -31.49
N GLY A 98 -18.83 7.96 -31.57
CA GLY A 98 -18.69 9.38 -31.23
C GLY A 98 -18.65 9.70 -29.72
N VAL A 99 -18.59 8.70 -28.84
CA VAL A 99 -18.38 8.89 -27.40
C VAL A 99 -16.92 9.30 -27.13
N ASP A 100 -16.70 10.03 -26.02
CA ASP A 100 -15.36 10.38 -25.51
C ASP A 100 -14.45 9.13 -25.47
N ARG A 101 -13.38 9.18 -26.27
CA ARG A 101 -12.45 8.07 -26.45
C ARG A 101 -11.58 7.78 -25.23
N SER A 102 -11.46 8.75 -24.32
CA SER A 102 -10.75 8.62 -23.04
C SER A 102 -11.61 7.99 -21.95
N TYR A 103 -12.91 7.78 -22.18
CA TYR A 103 -13.81 7.13 -21.24
C TYR A 103 -15.12 6.67 -21.92
N ILE A 104 -15.07 5.53 -22.60
CA ILE A 104 -16.26 4.87 -23.14
C ILE A 104 -16.87 4.05 -22.02
N ALA A 105 -17.99 4.48 -21.44
CA ALA A 105 -18.56 3.86 -20.25
C ALA A 105 -20.08 3.68 -20.34
N GLN A 106 -20.58 2.54 -19.87
CA GLN A 106 -22.01 2.23 -19.81
C GLN A 106 -22.32 1.40 -18.55
N ALA A 107 -23.39 1.77 -17.84
CA ALA A 107 -23.92 0.94 -16.77
C ALA A 107 -24.73 -0.22 -17.36
N HIS A 108 -24.48 -1.44 -16.89
CA HIS A 108 -25.17 -2.65 -17.34
C HIS A 108 -25.58 -3.54 -16.16
N THR A 109 -26.70 -4.25 -16.29
CA THR A 109 -27.24 -5.10 -15.23
C THR A 109 -27.33 -6.54 -15.70
N TYR A 110 -26.58 -7.43 -15.05
CA TYR A 110 -26.61 -8.86 -15.34
C TYR A 110 -27.74 -9.56 -14.58
N ALA A 111 -28.58 -10.30 -15.30
CA ALA A 111 -29.76 -10.97 -14.74
C ALA A 111 -29.43 -12.31 -14.04
N SER A 112 -28.24 -12.86 -14.22
CA SER A 112 -27.85 -14.17 -13.69
C SER A 112 -26.38 -14.19 -13.28
N GLN A 113 -26.06 -15.01 -12.28
CA GLN A 113 -24.67 -15.22 -11.87
C GLN A 113 -23.88 -15.92 -12.97
N GLY A 114 -22.58 -15.67 -13.05
CA GLY A 114 -21.69 -16.27 -14.03
C GLY A 114 -20.49 -15.41 -14.38
N THR A 115 -19.62 -15.95 -15.23
CA THR A 115 -18.51 -15.22 -15.85
C THR A 115 -18.93 -14.75 -17.22
N TYR A 116 -18.91 -13.43 -17.45
CA TYR A 116 -19.24 -12.84 -18.74
C TYR A 116 -17.98 -12.25 -19.38
N THR A 117 -17.83 -12.45 -20.69
CA THR A 117 -16.76 -11.85 -21.48
C THR A 117 -17.31 -10.60 -22.16
N VAL A 118 -16.88 -9.44 -21.67
CA VAL A 118 -17.20 -8.15 -22.27
C VAL A 118 -16.24 -7.91 -23.43
N GLN A 119 -16.73 -7.36 -24.54
CA GLN A 119 -15.92 -6.98 -25.69
C GLN A 119 -16.20 -5.53 -26.09
N LEU A 120 -15.15 -4.72 -26.22
CA LEU A 120 -15.20 -3.39 -26.83
C LEU A 120 -14.60 -3.50 -28.24
N THR A 121 -15.34 -3.05 -29.25
CA THR A 121 -14.91 -3.00 -30.64
C THR A 121 -14.94 -1.56 -31.13
N VAL A 122 -13.82 -1.06 -31.65
CA VAL A 122 -13.72 0.27 -32.25
C VAL A 122 -13.04 0.14 -33.60
N GLY A 123 -13.73 0.58 -34.66
CA GLY A 123 -13.26 0.38 -36.03
C GLY A 123 -12.98 -1.09 -36.31
N GLY A 124 -11.71 -1.43 -36.55
CA GLY A 124 -11.26 -2.80 -36.80
C GLY A 124 -10.61 -3.51 -35.60
N GLU A 125 -10.51 -2.86 -34.44
CA GLU A 125 -9.86 -3.41 -33.25
C GLU A 125 -10.89 -3.85 -32.23
N SER A 126 -10.57 -4.93 -31.51
CA SER A 126 -11.39 -5.38 -30.40
C SER A 126 -10.54 -5.87 -29.24
N THR A 127 -11.03 -5.67 -28.03
CA THR A 127 -10.41 -6.15 -26.79
C THR A 127 -11.49 -6.71 -25.87
N THR A 128 -11.09 -7.53 -24.89
CA THR A 128 -12.02 -8.20 -23.98
C THR A 128 -11.58 -8.09 -22.52
N THR A 129 -12.55 -8.03 -21.62
CA THR A 129 -12.35 -8.20 -20.16
C THR A 129 -13.42 -9.12 -19.59
N THR A 130 -13.29 -9.52 -18.33
CA THR A 130 -14.25 -10.41 -17.68
C THR A 130 -15.01 -9.70 -16.57
N ILE A 131 -16.32 -9.94 -16.50
CA ILE A 131 -17.14 -9.58 -15.34
C ILE A 131 -17.59 -10.85 -14.63
N GLN A 132 -17.27 -10.95 -13.34
CA GLN A 132 -17.69 -12.04 -12.47
C GLN A 132 -18.93 -11.61 -11.69
N VAL A 133 -20.08 -12.18 -12.03
CA VAL A 133 -21.36 -11.84 -11.40
C VAL A 133 -21.71 -12.90 -10.37
N PHE A 134 -21.90 -12.46 -9.13
CA PHE A 134 -22.27 -13.32 -8.01
C PHE A 134 -23.71 -13.08 -7.59
N ASP A 135 -24.42 -14.15 -7.20
CA ASP A 135 -25.70 -14.04 -6.50
C ASP A 135 -25.45 -14.10 -4.97
N PRO A 136 -25.67 -13.01 -4.23
CA PRO A 136 -25.49 -12.98 -2.77
C PRO A 136 -26.27 -14.08 -2.02
N ALA A 137 -27.39 -14.57 -2.57
CA ALA A 137 -28.22 -15.59 -1.93
C ALA A 137 -27.54 -16.97 -1.87
N VAL A 138 -26.63 -17.27 -2.80
CA VAL A 138 -25.97 -18.58 -2.92
C VAL A 138 -24.48 -18.55 -2.57
N LEU A 139 -23.92 -17.38 -2.24
CA LEU A 139 -22.58 -17.29 -1.68
C LEU A 139 -22.50 -18.06 -0.36
N ILE A 140 -21.35 -18.67 -0.07
CA ILE A 140 -21.11 -19.31 1.23
C ILE A 140 -21.26 -18.23 2.33
N GLY A 141 -22.11 -18.50 3.32
CA GLY A 141 -22.49 -17.53 4.36
C GLY A 141 -23.73 -16.68 4.02
N GLY A 142 -24.27 -16.81 2.81
CA GLY A 142 -25.49 -16.14 2.35
C GLY A 142 -25.35 -14.62 2.21
N PRO A 143 -26.48 -13.88 2.07
CA PRO A 143 -26.49 -12.44 1.83
C PRO A 143 -25.83 -11.61 2.93
N THR A 144 -25.79 -12.12 4.15
CA THR A 144 -25.18 -11.46 5.31
C THR A 144 -23.81 -12.05 5.67
N GLY A 145 -23.24 -12.89 4.81
CA GLY A 145 -21.98 -13.59 5.04
C GLY A 145 -20.73 -12.84 4.56
N ASP A 146 -19.57 -13.32 4.98
CA ASP A 146 -18.25 -12.72 4.70
C ASP A 146 -17.95 -12.58 3.23
N ASN A 147 -18.36 -13.56 2.41
CA ASN A 147 -18.09 -13.51 0.98
C ASN A 147 -18.86 -12.38 0.30
N ASN A 148 -20.12 -12.13 0.71
CA ASN A 148 -20.88 -11.01 0.15
C ASN A 148 -20.35 -9.65 0.62
N ARG A 149 -19.85 -9.57 1.87
CA ARG A 149 -19.16 -8.38 2.39
C ARG A 149 -17.88 -8.09 1.61
N SER A 150 -17.03 -9.11 1.43
CA SER A 150 -15.78 -9.00 0.68
C SER A 150 -16.02 -8.61 -0.78
N LEU A 151 -17.06 -9.19 -1.40
CA LEU A 151 -17.53 -8.78 -2.73
C LEU A 151 -17.92 -7.29 -2.77
N GLY A 152 -18.65 -6.80 -1.76
CA GLY A 152 -19.00 -5.39 -1.65
C GLY A 152 -17.77 -4.48 -1.57
N ILE A 153 -16.78 -4.86 -0.76
CA ILE A 153 -15.51 -4.13 -0.63
C ILE A 153 -14.76 -4.08 -1.97
N ASN A 154 -14.63 -5.22 -2.66
CA ASN A 154 -13.98 -5.28 -3.98
C ASN A 154 -14.68 -4.39 -5.02
N MET A 155 -16.01 -4.44 -5.06
CA MET A 155 -16.79 -3.59 -5.96
C MET A 155 -16.57 -2.10 -5.64
N THR A 156 -16.56 -1.74 -4.36
CA THR A 156 -16.30 -0.36 -3.90
C THR A 156 -14.91 0.12 -4.31
N ILE A 157 -13.87 -0.69 -4.15
CA ILE A 157 -12.50 -0.39 -4.62
C ILE A 157 -12.49 -0.13 -6.13
N GLN A 158 -13.12 -1.01 -6.91
CA GLN A 158 -13.15 -0.88 -8.37
C GLN A 158 -13.91 0.37 -8.83
N ASP A 159 -14.96 0.80 -8.10
CA ASP A 159 -15.66 2.05 -8.37
C ASP A 159 -14.84 3.28 -7.98
N GLY A 160 -14.12 3.27 -6.87
CA GLY A 160 -13.29 4.40 -6.46
C GLY A 160 -12.08 4.59 -7.38
N LEU A 161 -11.41 3.52 -7.81
CA LEU A 161 -10.37 3.58 -8.84
C LEU A 161 -10.91 4.11 -10.18
N ARG A 162 -12.10 3.68 -10.60
CA ARG A 162 -12.76 4.26 -11.79
C ARG A 162 -13.09 5.74 -11.59
N SER A 163 -13.52 6.14 -10.40
CA SER A 163 -13.77 7.55 -10.11
C SER A 163 -12.49 8.39 -10.15
N LEU A 164 -11.35 7.85 -9.71
CA LEU A 164 -10.06 8.51 -9.85
C LEU A 164 -9.65 8.67 -11.32
N TRP A 165 -9.94 7.68 -12.17
CA TRP A 165 -9.74 7.81 -13.62
C TRP A 165 -10.49 9.03 -14.18
N THR A 166 -11.77 9.18 -13.84
CA THR A 166 -12.61 10.23 -14.42
C THR A 166 -12.22 11.63 -13.93
N GLN A 167 -11.61 11.73 -12.75
CA GLN A 167 -11.21 12.98 -12.11
C GLN A 167 -9.82 13.52 -12.52
N GLN A 168 -9.13 12.86 -13.46
CA GLN A 168 -7.88 13.37 -14.02
C GLN A 168 -8.03 14.79 -14.60
N VAL A 169 -7.09 15.67 -14.27
CA VAL A 169 -7.04 17.02 -14.83
C VAL A 169 -6.81 16.94 -16.34
N ASN A 170 -7.67 17.61 -17.11
CA ASN A 170 -7.60 17.66 -18.57
C ASN A 170 -7.57 16.27 -19.24
N ARG A 171 -8.21 15.25 -18.66
CA ARG A 171 -8.22 13.86 -19.16
C ARG A 171 -8.40 13.74 -20.67
N GLU A 172 -9.47 14.33 -21.20
CA GLU A 172 -9.82 14.25 -22.61
C GLU A 172 -8.78 14.93 -23.50
N ALA A 173 -8.31 16.13 -23.11
CA ALA A 173 -7.31 16.89 -23.86
C ALA A 173 -5.91 16.23 -23.85
N ASN A 174 -5.58 15.52 -22.77
CA ASN A 174 -4.32 14.80 -22.61
C ASN A 174 -4.34 13.40 -23.23
N PHE A 175 -5.49 12.92 -23.72
CA PHE A 175 -5.60 11.57 -24.26
C PHE A 175 -5.57 11.56 -25.81
N PRO A 176 -4.76 10.69 -26.44
CA PRO A 176 -3.90 9.67 -25.85
C PRO A 176 -2.45 10.13 -25.61
N ASP A 177 -2.04 11.30 -26.09
CA ASP A 177 -0.61 11.61 -26.27
C ASP A 177 0.10 12.21 -25.06
N GLY A 178 -0.63 12.60 -24.01
CA GLY A 178 -0.05 13.15 -22.79
C GLY A 178 0.94 12.20 -22.12
N THR A 179 2.09 12.69 -21.69
CA THR A 179 3.14 11.89 -21.04
C THR A 179 3.06 11.93 -19.51
N ALA A 180 2.22 12.82 -18.96
CA ALA A 180 2.00 13.00 -17.54
C ALA A 180 0.50 13.24 -17.26
N THR A 181 0.06 12.96 -16.03
CA THR A 181 -1.30 13.22 -15.57
C THR A 181 -1.27 13.64 -14.11
N SER A 182 -2.27 14.40 -13.68
CA SER A 182 -2.37 14.89 -12.31
C SER A 182 -3.82 14.97 -11.83
N TRP A 183 -3.98 15.11 -10.53
CA TRP A 183 -5.22 15.43 -9.86
C TRP A 183 -5.03 16.75 -9.13
N ALA A 184 -5.90 17.73 -9.40
CA ALA A 184 -5.79 19.06 -8.83
C ALA A 184 -6.99 19.35 -7.94
N ASN A 185 -6.72 19.69 -6.69
CA ASN A 185 -7.65 20.44 -5.86
C ASN A 185 -6.96 21.58 -5.10
N TYR A 186 -5.89 21.27 -4.35
CA TYR A 186 -5.20 22.25 -3.49
C TYR A 186 -3.68 22.28 -3.70
N VAL A 187 -3.02 21.11 -3.75
CA VAL A 187 -1.61 20.96 -4.10
C VAL A 187 -1.47 19.78 -5.06
N ASP A 188 -1.50 20.05 -6.37
CA ASP A 188 -1.57 19.04 -7.44
C ASP A 188 -0.54 17.90 -7.28
N PHE A 189 0.64 18.25 -6.77
CA PHE A 189 1.72 17.31 -6.49
C PHE A 189 1.38 16.28 -5.40
N ALA A 190 0.82 16.75 -4.28
CA ALA A 190 0.43 15.94 -3.14
C ALA A 190 -0.70 14.99 -3.50
N ASP A 191 -1.75 15.53 -4.13
CA ASP A 191 -2.92 14.78 -4.56
C ASP A 191 -2.53 13.69 -5.57
N THR A 192 -1.69 14.03 -6.54
CA THR A 192 -1.20 13.07 -7.54
C THR A 192 -0.39 11.94 -6.91
N SER A 193 0.49 12.25 -5.95
CA SER A 193 1.29 11.23 -5.26
C SER A 193 0.41 10.22 -4.51
N LEU A 194 -0.62 10.69 -3.82
CA LEU A 194 -1.57 9.83 -3.10
C LEU A 194 -2.45 9.00 -4.04
N VAL A 195 -2.87 9.56 -5.17
CA VAL A 195 -3.62 8.81 -6.19
C VAL A 195 -2.76 7.69 -6.77
N VAL A 196 -1.52 7.98 -7.18
CA VAL A 196 -0.60 6.96 -7.69
C VAL A 196 -0.43 5.83 -6.67
N LEU A 197 -0.14 6.18 -5.42
CA LEU A 197 0.00 5.21 -4.34
C LEU A 197 -1.26 4.35 -4.15
N ALA A 198 -2.45 4.93 -4.29
CA ALA A 198 -3.70 4.20 -4.17
C ALA A 198 -3.81 3.08 -5.22
N PHE A 199 -3.48 3.36 -6.47
CA PHE A 199 -3.45 2.34 -7.53
C PHE A 199 -2.38 1.28 -7.29
N GLU A 200 -1.18 1.70 -6.88
CA GLU A 200 -0.07 0.78 -6.58
C GLU A 200 -0.41 -0.18 -5.42
N ASN A 201 -1.08 0.31 -4.37
CA ASN A 201 -1.52 -0.48 -3.23
C ASN A 201 -2.72 -1.39 -3.53
N GLN A 202 -3.42 -1.17 -4.64
CA GLN A 202 -4.42 -2.08 -5.19
C GLN A 202 -3.84 -3.06 -6.22
N GLY A 203 -2.51 -3.04 -6.41
CA GLY A 203 -1.78 -4.00 -7.23
C GLY A 203 -1.47 -3.56 -8.65
N TYR A 204 -1.92 -2.38 -9.07
CA TYR A 204 -1.58 -1.81 -10.38
C TYR A 204 -0.19 -1.17 -10.30
N LYS A 205 0.84 -1.92 -10.68
CA LYS A 205 2.24 -1.49 -10.59
C LYS A 205 2.92 -1.54 -11.93
N ILE A 206 3.89 -0.66 -12.13
CA ILE A 206 4.77 -0.74 -13.29
C ILE A 206 5.79 -1.87 -13.08
N GLN A 207 6.24 -2.47 -14.18
CA GLN A 207 7.40 -3.34 -14.18
C GLN A 207 8.63 -2.57 -14.64
N ALA A 208 9.76 -2.77 -13.97
CA ALA A 208 10.99 -2.06 -14.27
C ALA A 208 11.40 -2.24 -15.74
N ASN A 209 11.60 -1.12 -16.45
CA ASN A 209 12.04 -1.06 -17.85
C ASN A 209 11.17 -1.86 -18.84
N VAL A 210 9.90 -2.10 -18.51
CA VAL A 210 8.92 -2.75 -19.40
C VAL A 210 7.75 -1.78 -19.62
N PRO A 211 7.37 -1.48 -20.89
CA PRO A 211 6.21 -0.64 -21.16
C PRO A 211 4.93 -1.24 -20.55
N PRO A 212 4.16 -0.46 -19.76
CA PRO A 212 2.92 -0.95 -19.17
C PRO A 212 1.86 -1.19 -20.26
N THR A 213 1.14 -2.30 -20.14
CA THR A 213 0.08 -2.71 -21.08
C THR A 213 -1.33 -2.53 -20.51
N GLY A 214 -1.47 -2.45 -19.19
CA GLY A 214 -2.76 -2.24 -18.52
C GLY A 214 -3.17 -0.77 -18.49
N ILE A 215 -4.47 -0.53 -18.47
CA ILE A 215 -5.05 0.82 -18.54
C ILE A 215 -4.61 1.71 -17.36
N TYR A 216 -4.58 1.16 -16.15
CA TYR A 216 -4.19 1.92 -14.96
C TYR A 216 -2.68 2.09 -14.86
N GLU A 217 -1.91 1.03 -15.10
CA GLU A 217 -0.45 1.07 -15.08
C GLU A 217 0.09 2.11 -16.08
N LYS A 218 -0.52 2.19 -17.27
CA LYS A 218 -0.10 3.07 -18.35
C LYS A 218 -0.54 4.52 -18.15
N TYR A 219 -1.83 4.76 -17.91
CA TYR A 219 -2.40 6.10 -17.95
C TYR A 219 -2.49 6.77 -16.58
N ILE A 220 -2.42 6.00 -15.48
CA ILE A 220 -2.51 6.51 -14.11
C ILE A 220 -1.15 6.44 -13.44
N VAL A 221 -0.63 5.23 -13.23
CA VAL A 221 0.59 5.01 -12.43
C VAL A 221 1.81 5.60 -13.13
N ARG A 222 2.08 5.19 -14.38
CA ARG A 222 3.22 5.68 -15.14
C ARG A 222 3.17 7.20 -15.36
N ARG A 223 2.04 7.73 -15.83
CA ARG A 223 1.87 9.17 -16.09
C ARG A 223 1.86 10.01 -14.81
N GLY A 224 1.27 9.51 -13.73
CA GLY A 224 1.28 10.18 -12.43
C GLY A 224 2.67 10.23 -11.84
N LEU A 225 3.44 9.14 -11.92
CA LEU A 225 4.86 9.14 -11.56
C LEU A 225 5.65 10.12 -12.42
N ASN A 226 5.43 10.18 -13.74
CA ASN A 226 6.10 11.16 -14.59
C ASN A 226 5.81 12.62 -14.15
N PHE A 227 4.58 12.91 -13.72
CA PHE A 227 4.22 14.22 -13.17
C PHE A 227 4.99 14.51 -11.87
N VAL A 228 5.01 13.56 -10.93
CA VAL A 228 5.75 13.67 -9.66
C VAL A 228 7.24 13.88 -9.92
N LEU A 229 7.86 13.04 -10.74
CA LEU A 229 9.30 13.08 -11.03
C LEU A 229 9.72 14.37 -11.75
N SER A 230 8.95 14.81 -12.74
CA SER A 230 9.24 16.05 -13.49
C SER A 230 9.12 17.32 -12.65
N SER A 231 8.49 17.24 -11.48
CA SER A 231 8.32 18.36 -10.54
C SER A 231 9.46 18.48 -9.52
N LEU A 232 10.43 17.54 -9.52
CA LEU A 232 11.54 17.54 -8.57
C LEU A 232 12.66 18.48 -8.99
N SER A 233 13.35 19.01 -7.99
CA SER A 233 14.53 19.87 -8.11
C SER A 233 15.65 19.42 -7.16
N GLU A 234 16.88 19.85 -7.43
CA GLU A 234 18.04 19.55 -6.59
C GLU A 234 18.04 20.40 -5.31
N GLU A 235 18.42 19.78 -4.20
CA GLU A 235 18.69 20.43 -2.92
C GLU A 235 20.10 20.08 -2.46
N THR A 236 20.91 21.08 -2.11
CA THR A 236 22.27 20.84 -1.60
C THR A 236 22.20 20.46 -0.13
N LEU A 237 22.63 19.25 0.21
CA LEU A 237 22.58 18.76 1.58
C LEU A 237 23.92 19.01 2.26
N GLY A 238 23.89 19.70 3.40
CA GLY A 238 25.03 19.87 4.29
C GLY A 238 25.02 18.87 5.44
N VAL A 239 26.13 18.78 6.17
CA VAL A 239 26.11 18.17 7.51
C VAL A 239 25.11 18.96 8.35
N THR A 240 24.23 18.25 9.03
CA THR A 240 23.18 18.89 9.83
C THR A 240 23.80 19.63 11.03
N PRO A 241 23.13 20.64 11.62
CA PRO A 241 23.58 21.29 12.86
C PRO A 241 24.07 20.36 13.98
N ALA A 242 23.46 19.18 14.12
CA ALA A 242 23.85 18.14 15.08
C ALA A 242 25.06 17.28 14.66
N GLY A 243 25.64 17.55 13.49
CA GLY A 243 26.79 16.82 12.95
C GLY A 243 26.43 15.55 12.18
N ASN A 244 25.16 15.37 11.81
CA ASN A 244 24.71 14.16 11.11
C ASN A 244 24.98 14.26 9.61
N ASP A 245 25.34 13.13 9.01
CA ASP A 245 25.48 12.99 7.56
C ASP A 245 24.15 12.47 6.96
N PRO A 246 23.44 13.28 6.15
CA PRO A 246 22.20 12.84 5.49
C PRO A 246 22.44 12.01 4.23
N CYS A 247 23.64 12.02 3.68
CA CYS A 247 23.94 11.41 2.40
C CYS A 247 24.31 9.93 2.59
N VAL A 248 23.31 9.06 2.66
CA VAL A 248 23.50 7.60 2.75
C VAL A 248 22.92 6.89 1.53
N GLY A 249 23.38 5.67 1.26
CA GLY A 249 22.73 4.76 0.30
C GLY A 249 22.87 5.11 -1.20
N VAL A 250 23.66 6.12 -1.58
CA VAL A 250 23.89 6.51 -2.99
C VAL A 250 25.27 6.02 -3.48
N PRO A 251 25.43 5.53 -4.73
CA PRO A 251 26.73 5.07 -5.24
C PRO A 251 27.85 6.12 -5.14
N ALA A 252 29.05 5.70 -4.73
CA ALA A 252 30.20 6.58 -4.47
C ALA A 252 30.63 7.46 -5.67
N ALA A 253 30.36 7.06 -6.91
CA ALA A 253 30.72 7.81 -8.12
C ALA A 253 29.82 9.06 -8.36
N THR A 254 28.64 9.13 -7.73
CA THR A 254 27.72 10.28 -7.75
C THR A 254 27.66 11.03 -6.41
N PHE A 255 28.53 10.66 -5.45
CA PHE A 255 28.52 11.10 -4.06
C PHE A 255 29.35 12.37 -3.79
N ALA A 256 30.03 12.92 -4.80
CA ALA A 256 30.93 14.06 -4.62
C ALA A 256 30.23 15.36 -4.15
N ASP A 257 28.90 15.48 -4.37
CA ASP A 257 28.18 16.74 -4.20
C ASP A 257 27.07 16.75 -3.12
N CYS A 258 26.76 15.59 -2.49
CA CYS A 258 25.72 15.46 -1.45
C CYS A 258 24.39 16.17 -1.80
N ILE A 259 23.81 15.83 -2.96
CA ILE A 259 22.58 16.45 -3.50
C ILE A 259 21.36 15.55 -3.27
N GLY A 260 20.33 16.12 -2.63
CA GLY A 260 19.00 15.52 -2.47
C GLY A 260 18.02 16.00 -3.54
N TYR A 261 16.82 15.43 -3.55
CA TYR A 261 15.72 15.89 -4.38
C TYR A 261 14.54 16.33 -3.53
N ARG A 262 13.82 17.34 -4.01
CA ARG A 262 12.58 17.81 -3.37
C ARG A 262 11.63 18.49 -4.37
N PRO A 263 10.34 18.57 -4.04
CA PRO A 263 9.40 19.45 -4.71
C PRO A 263 9.65 20.94 -4.38
N PRO A 264 8.97 21.88 -5.07
CA PRO A 264 9.31 23.30 -4.99
C PRO A 264 8.84 24.03 -3.72
N TRP A 265 7.74 23.60 -3.09
CA TRP A 265 7.10 24.28 -1.94
C TRP A 265 6.70 23.26 -0.88
N ASP A 266 6.52 23.72 0.36
CA ASP A 266 6.15 22.89 1.50
C ASP A 266 7.03 21.63 1.54
N THR A 267 8.33 21.86 1.50
CA THR A 267 9.34 20.84 1.19
C THR A 267 9.37 19.69 2.19
N GLY A 268 9.10 19.92 3.47
CA GLY A 268 8.90 18.85 4.46
C GLY A 268 7.69 17.99 4.12
N TYR A 269 6.54 18.62 3.89
CA TYR A 269 5.27 17.94 3.61
C TYR A 269 5.27 17.19 2.25
N THR A 270 5.65 17.88 1.18
CA THR A 270 5.52 17.37 -0.19
C THR A 270 6.61 16.35 -0.53
N THR A 271 7.80 16.44 0.05
CA THR A 271 8.85 15.42 -0.16
C THR A 271 8.42 14.07 0.38
N ALA A 272 7.78 14.05 1.56
CA ALA A 272 7.24 12.81 2.11
C ALA A 272 6.20 12.16 1.18
N LEU A 273 5.28 12.95 0.62
CA LEU A 273 4.29 12.43 -0.32
C LEU A 273 4.92 11.91 -1.63
N ALA A 274 5.95 12.59 -2.15
CA ALA A 274 6.72 12.11 -3.30
C ALA A 274 7.31 10.72 -3.02
N ILE A 275 7.94 10.56 -1.85
CA ILE A 275 8.54 9.30 -1.41
C ILE A 275 7.52 8.17 -1.42
N LEU A 276 6.31 8.39 -0.92
CA LEU A 276 5.28 7.35 -0.86
C LEU A 276 5.00 6.76 -2.25
N SER A 277 4.75 7.61 -3.26
CA SER A 277 4.47 7.14 -4.62
C SER A 277 5.68 6.48 -5.30
N VAL A 278 6.89 7.03 -5.13
CA VAL A 278 8.09 6.44 -5.74
C VAL A 278 8.43 5.10 -5.08
N ALA A 279 8.29 4.99 -3.76
CA ALA A 279 8.45 3.74 -3.02
C ALA A 279 7.37 2.70 -3.38
N GLY A 280 6.11 3.14 -3.50
CA GLY A 280 4.96 2.31 -3.85
C GLY A 280 5.09 1.59 -5.20
N SER A 281 5.78 2.22 -6.15
CA SER A 281 6.05 1.65 -7.48
C SER A 281 6.67 0.26 -7.42
N GLY A 282 7.47 -0.05 -6.40
CA GLY A 282 8.17 -1.32 -6.25
C GLY A 282 9.11 -1.65 -7.42
N ALA A 283 9.41 -0.67 -8.29
CA ALA A 283 10.18 -0.84 -9.51
C ALA A 283 11.49 -0.04 -9.43
N LEU A 284 12.26 -0.22 -8.35
CA LEU A 284 13.43 0.64 -8.06
C LEU A 284 14.53 0.58 -9.13
N THR A 285 14.58 -0.49 -9.93
CA THR A 285 15.50 -0.63 -11.06
C THR A 285 14.99 0.00 -12.36
N HIS A 286 13.77 0.55 -12.36
CA HIS A 286 13.22 1.29 -13.47
C HIS A 286 14.05 2.57 -13.70
N ILE A 287 14.45 2.83 -14.95
CA ILE A 287 15.17 4.04 -15.35
C ILE A 287 14.15 5.06 -15.85
N ASP A 288 14.14 6.25 -15.25
CA ASP A 288 13.34 7.36 -15.73
C ASP A 288 13.86 7.83 -17.09
N THR A 289 13.10 7.57 -18.15
CA THR A 289 13.41 8.01 -19.52
C THR A 289 12.41 9.01 -20.07
N GLU A 290 11.39 9.35 -19.27
CA GLU A 290 10.19 10.07 -19.73
C GLU A 290 10.02 11.39 -18.99
N SER A 291 10.37 11.43 -17.72
CA SER A 291 10.29 12.64 -16.92
C SER A 291 11.50 13.51 -17.24
N GLY A 292 11.23 14.77 -17.63
CA GLY A 292 12.30 15.75 -17.82
C GLY A 292 12.95 16.16 -16.49
N GLY A 293 13.89 17.11 -16.55
CA GLY A 293 14.48 17.69 -15.34
C GLY A 293 15.60 16.85 -14.73
N VAL A 294 15.69 16.86 -13.39
CA VAL A 294 16.85 16.34 -12.63
C VAL A 294 16.84 14.82 -12.47
N THR A 295 15.70 14.17 -12.73
CA THR A 295 15.51 12.72 -12.59
C THR A 295 15.83 11.94 -13.86
N LEU A 296 15.91 12.61 -15.02
CA LEU A 296 16.12 11.97 -16.31
C LEU A 296 17.40 11.12 -16.33
N GLY A 297 17.25 9.84 -16.70
CA GLY A 297 18.32 8.84 -16.75
C GLY A 297 18.67 8.23 -15.39
N LYS A 298 17.98 8.60 -14.31
CA LYS A 298 18.17 8.03 -12.98
C LYS A 298 17.25 6.84 -12.75
N THR A 299 17.70 5.90 -11.93
CA THR A 299 16.82 4.82 -11.46
C THR A 299 15.85 5.35 -10.42
N TYR A 300 14.66 4.78 -10.33
CA TYR A 300 13.70 5.10 -9.28
C TYR A 300 14.29 4.87 -7.88
N GLY A 301 15.16 3.88 -7.70
CA GLY A 301 15.90 3.66 -6.45
C GLY A 301 16.86 4.79 -6.11
N GLU A 302 17.59 5.34 -7.09
CA GLU A 302 18.45 6.52 -6.87
C GLU A 302 17.60 7.75 -6.51
N ILE A 303 16.49 7.97 -7.23
CA ILE A 303 15.57 9.09 -6.97
C ILE A 303 14.98 8.97 -5.57
N LEU A 304 14.48 7.79 -5.20
CA LEU A 304 13.94 7.50 -3.87
C LEU A 304 14.98 7.76 -2.78
N GLN A 305 16.20 7.28 -2.94
CA GLN A 305 17.27 7.53 -1.97
C GLN A 305 17.59 9.02 -1.82
N ARG A 306 17.58 9.79 -2.91
CA ARG A 306 17.82 11.25 -2.85
C ARG A 306 16.68 12.01 -2.19
N LEU A 307 15.43 11.59 -2.39
CA LEU A 307 14.28 12.12 -1.66
C LEU A 307 14.40 11.82 -0.15
N VAL A 308 14.75 10.58 0.22
CA VAL A 308 14.95 10.18 1.63
C VAL A 308 16.07 10.97 2.28
N ASN A 309 17.20 11.18 1.57
CA ASN A 309 18.31 11.97 2.10
C ASN A 309 17.89 13.43 2.32
N ALA A 310 17.11 14.02 1.41
CA ALA A 310 16.59 15.38 1.56
C ALA A 310 15.60 15.49 2.74
N LEU A 311 14.67 14.53 2.87
CA LEU A 311 13.72 14.50 3.97
C LEU A 311 14.41 14.31 5.34
N ALA A 312 15.42 13.43 5.40
CA ALA A 312 16.24 13.26 6.58
C ALA A 312 16.98 14.56 6.92
N TRP A 313 17.65 15.16 5.94
CA TRP A 313 18.34 16.44 6.11
C TRP A 313 17.41 17.57 6.56
N GLY A 314 16.14 17.55 6.13
CA GLY A 314 15.14 18.54 6.51
C GLY A 314 14.56 18.36 7.92
N GLN A 315 14.88 17.27 8.62
CA GLN A 315 14.47 17.05 10.01
C GLN A 315 15.12 18.12 10.91
N ASN A 316 14.31 18.75 11.76
CA ASN A 316 14.79 19.74 12.70
C ASN A 316 15.76 19.08 13.69
N ASP A 317 16.99 19.56 13.76
CA ASP A 317 18.00 19.07 14.70
C ASP A 317 18.66 20.21 15.51
N GLY A 318 18.22 21.44 15.30
CA GLY A 318 18.57 22.61 16.10
C GLY A 318 17.98 22.57 17.51
N PRO A 319 18.54 23.33 18.47
CA PRO A 319 18.00 23.40 19.82
C PRO A 319 16.62 24.08 19.83
N GLY A 320 15.60 23.41 20.35
CA GLY A 320 14.24 23.94 20.44
C GLY A 320 13.21 22.86 20.73
N VAL A 321 11.96 23.26 20.97
CA VAL A 321 10.86 22.32 21.23
C VAL A 321 10.50 21.49 20.00
N GLY A 322 10.77 22.02 18.80
CA GLY A 322 10.57 21.30 17.53
C GLY A 322 11.70 20.34 17.14
N ARG A 323 12.73 20.16 17.98
CA ARG A 323 13.86 19.25 17.68
C ARG A 323 13.37 17.82 17.52
N GLY A 324 13.86 17.15 16.48
CA GLY A 324 13.51 15.79 16.09
C GLY A 324 12.31 15.72 15.14
N GLY A 325 11.56 16.81 14.97
CA GLY A 325 10.38 16.84 14.12
C GLY A 325 10.63 17.42 12.74
N TRP A 326 9.53 17.63 12.01
CA TRP A 326 9.49 18.28 10.71
C TRP A 326 8.48 19.42 10.74
N ASP A 327 8.67 20.35 9.83
CA ASP A 327 7.72 21.41 9.52
C ASP A 327 7.43 21.41 8.02
N TYR A 328 6.57 22.30 7.55
CA TYR A 328 6.24 22.44 6.13
C TYR A 328 7.48 22.70 5.29
N ASP A 329 8.46 23.45 5.79
CA ASP A 329 9.75 23.62 5.13
C ASP A 329 10.87 22.83 5.83
N PHE A 330 11.87 22.44 5.05
CA PHE A 330 13.08 21.80 5.57
C PHE A 330 13.86 22.72 6.51
N ASN A 331 14.41 22.13 7.56
CA ASN A 331 15.33 22.80 8.48
C ASN A 331 14.75 24.07 9.13
N SER A 332 13.53 23.98 9.64
CA SER A 332 12.91 24.99 10.51
C SER A 332 13.53 25.00 11.92
N LEU A 333 14.86 25.14 11.99
CA LEU A 333 15.80 25.01 13.12
C LEU A 333 15.24 25.25 14.54
N GLY A 334 14.52 24.25 15.08
CA GLY A 334 14.00 24.26 16.46
C GLY A 334 12.75 25.13 16.67
N GLU A 335 12.24 25.79 15.63
CA GLU A 335 11.13 26.76 15.72
C GLU A 335 9.77 26.07 15.85
N ARG A 336 9.52 25.02 15.06
CA ARG A 336 8.23 24.30 15.06
C ARG A 336 8.39 22.87 14.56
N ALA A 337 7.72 21.94 15.22
CA ALA A 337 7.45 20.61 14.68
C ALA A 337 5.94 20.48 14.50
N ASP A 338 5.46 20.31 13.26
CA ASP A 338 4.03 20.34 12.93
C ASP A 338 3.51 18.92 12.67
N GLY A 339 2.56 18.48 13.49
CA GLY A 339 1.95 17.16 13.37
C GLY A 339 1.20 16.91 12.05
N SER A 340 0.96 17.91 11.20
CA SER A 340 0.39 17.70 9.86
C SER A 340 1.43 17.25 8.82
N THR A 341 2.71 17.49 9.08
CA THR A 341 3.84 17.02 8.27
C THR A 341 4.32 15.67 8.76
N ILE A 342 4.57 15.56 10.07
CA ILE A 342 5.17 14.40 10.74
C ILE A 342 4.48 13.08 10.39
N GLY A 343 3.15 13.07 10.27
CA GLY A 343 2.42 11.86 9.87
C GLY A 343 2.87 11.33 8.50
N TRP A 344 3.03 12.22 7.52
CA TRP A 344 3.53 11.86 6.20
C TRP A 344 5.01 11.50 6.24
N ASP A 345 5.82 12.26 6.97
CA ASP A 345 7.27 12.03 7.07
C ASP A 345 7.58 10.66 7.66
N VAL A 346 6.91 10.29 8.76
CA VAL A 346 7.05 8.98 9.39
C VAL A 346 6.66 7.86 8.43
N LEU A 347 5.52 7.99 7.74
CA LEU A 347 5.09 6.99 6.75
C LEU A 347 6.04 6.90 5.57
N ALA A 348 6.52 8.02 5.05
CA ALA A 348 7.48 8.08 3.96
C ALA A 348 8.78 7.36 4.32
N LEU A 349 9.32 7.58 5.51
CA LEU A 349 10.53 6.88 5.99
C LEU A 349 10.29 5.36 6.13
N LEU A 350 9.13 4.96 6.65
CA LEU A 350 8.78 3.54 6.78
C LEU A 350 8.58 2.87 5.41
N ASP A 351 7.87 3.51 4.49
CA ASP A 351 7.60 3.00 3.14
C ASP A 351 8.85 2.98 2.29
N ALA A 352 9.71 4.00 2.38
CA ALA A 352 10.99 4.00 1.68
C ALA A 352 11.91 2.88 2.18
N ALA A 353 11.97 2.67 3.50
CA ALA A 353 12.74 1.57 4.07
C ALA A 353 12.18 0.20 3.64
N ALA A 354 10.85 0.04 3.62
CA ALA A 354 10.20 -1.17 3.11
C ALA A 354 10.51 -1.41 1.63
N ALA A 355 10.53 -0.35 0.81
CA ALA A 355 10.90 -0.44 -0.61
C ALA A 355 12.39 -0.76 -0.83
N GLY A 356 13.26 -0.45 0.14
CA GLY A 356 14.70 -0.78 0.10
C GLY A 356 15.65 0.42 0.14
N ALA A 357 15.14 1.63 0.35
CA ALA A 357 15.96 2.81 0.60
C ALA A 357 16.60 2.75 1.99
N THR A 358 17.78 3.36 2.13
CA THR A 358 18.46 3.48 3.42
C THR A 358 17.99 4.74 4.12
N VAL A 359 17.27 4.59 5.23
CA VAL A 359 16.98 5.69 6.15
C VAL A 359 18.16 5.86 7.11
N PRO A 360 18.77 7.05 7.23
CA PRO A 360 19.86 7.26 8.18
C PRO A 360 19.43 6.93 9.62
N PRO A 361 20.21 6.13 10.40
CA PRO A 361 19.80 5.69 11.73
C PRO A 361 19.52 6.83 12.71
N TRP A 362 20.25 7.95 12.59
CA TRP A 362 20.12 9.10 13.46
C TRP A 362 18.74 9.77 13.36
N VAL A 363 18.02 9.62 12.24
CA VAL A 363 16.67 10.19 12.07
C VAL A 363 15.72 9.69 13.15
N LYS A 364 15.82 8.40 13.48
CA LYS A 364 15.02 7.77 14.54
C LYS A 364 15.44 8.26 15.92
N THR A 365 16.74 8.43 16.13
CA THR A 365 17.28 8.93 17.40
C THR A 365 16.85 10.37 17.65
N GLU A 366 16.92 11.23 16.65
CA GLU A 366 16.45 12.62 16.74
C GLU A 366 14.93 12.67 16.93
N PHE A 367 14.16 11.84 16.21
CA PHE A 367 12.71 11.80 16.40
C PHE A 367 12.30 11.34 17.81
N SER A 368 13.07 10.47 18.46
CA SER A 368 12.84 10.12 19.87
C SER A 368 12.90 11.34 20.79
N VAL A 369 13.80 12.29 20.54
CA VAL A 369 13.91 13.52 21.33
C VAL A 369 12.59 14.31 21.31
N LEU A 370 11.95 14.39 20.13
CA LEU A 370 10.66 15.05 19.97
C LEU A 370 9.57 14.36 20.80
N LEU A 371 9.50 13.02 20.71
CA LEU A 371 8.48 12.25 21.43
C LEU A 371 8.70 12.24 22.95
N ASP A 372 9.96 12.32 23.40
CA ASP A 372 10.31 12.26 24.82
C ASP A 372 10.19 13.62 25.52
N SER A 373 10.53 14.70 24.82
CA SER A 373 10.71 16.03 25.43
C SER A 373 10.16 17.21 24.64
N GLY A 374 9.79 17.01 23.37
CA GLY A 374 9.24 18.07 22.52
C GLY A 374 7.80 18.47 22.87
N GLY A 375 7.09 17.69 23.71
CA GLY A 375 5.70 17.96 24.06
C GLY A 375 4.73 17.78 22.89
N ILE A 376 5.11 17.04 21.83
CA ILE A 376 4.19 16.75 20.73
C ILE A 376 3.33 15.50 20.99
N LEU A 377 3.88 14.55 21.75
CA LEU A 377 3.18 13.35 22.22
C LEU A 377 3.00 13.49 23.72
N ASN A 378 1.75 13.63 24.15
CA ASN A 378 1.41 13.89 25.54
C ASN A 378 1.28 12.61 26.35
N THR A 379 1.42 12.76 27.67
CA THR A 379 1.39 11.66 28.64
C THR A 379 0.03 10.95 28.71
N ASP A 380 -1.05 11.59 28.28
CA ASP A 380 -2.39 11.01 28.14
C ASP A 380 -2.64 10.36 26.76
N GLY A 381 -1.62 10.36 25.90
CA GLY A 381 -1.66 9.79 24.55
C GLY A 381 -2.25 10.70 23.50
N SER A 382 -2.57 11.96 23.82
CA SER A 382 -2.92 12.96 22.81
C SER A 382 -1.69 13.33 21.98
N PHE A 383 -1.92 13.84 20.76
CA PHE A 383 -0.84 14.29 19.89
C PHE A 383 -1.14 15.70 19.43
N ASP A 384 -0.23 16.61 19.76
CA ASP A 384 -0.41 18.04 19.58
C ASP A 384 -0.31 18.48 18.14
N TYR A 385 -0.88 19.65 17.88
CA TYR A 385 -0.76 20.26 16.57
C TYR A 385 0.70 20.66 16.30
N THR A 386 1.32 21.29 17.28
CA THR A 386 2.73 21.70 17.28
C THR A 386 3.39 21.35 18.59
N ALA A 387 4.63 20.88 18.54
CA ALA A 387 5.46 20.67 19.72
C ALA A 387 5.54 21.94 20.59
N ASP A 388 5.25 21.81 21.89
CA ASP A 388 5.15 22.94 22.83
C ASP A 388 6.08 22.81 24.06
N GLY A 389 6.81 21.69 24.17
CA GLY A 389 7.70 21.38 25.31
C GLY A 389 6.98 21.00 26.61
N ASN A 390 5.66 20.76 26.58
CA ASN A 390 4.85 20.44 27.75
C ASN A 390 4.07 19.12 27.56
N PRO A 391 4.69 17.95 27.82
CA PRO A 391 4.04 16.64 27.69
C PRO A 391 2.80 16.40 28.58
N GLY A 392 2.43 17.35 29.43
CA GLY A 392 1.25 17.29 30.29
C GLY A 392 0.12 18.24 29.88
N GLY A 393 0.26 19.00 28.80
CA GLY A 393 -0.79 19.89 28.29
C GLY A 393 -1.11 19.60 26.83
N ASP A 394 -2.35 19.87 26.44
CA ASP A 394 -2.81 19.69 25.06
C ASP A 394 -2.77 21.01 24.28
N SER A 395 -2.16 20.99 23.10
CA SER A 395 -2.10 22.12 22.17
C SER A 395 -2.76 21.75 20.84
N ALA A 396 -4.06 22.06 20.73
CA ALA A 396 -4.90 21.67 19.59
C ALA A 396 -4.82 20.16 19.27
N ALA A 397 -4.69 19.34 20.32
CA ALA A 397 -4.64 17.90 20.25
C ALA A 397 -6.01 17.33 19.86
N GLY A 398 -6.07 16.68 18.70
CA GLY A 398 -7.31 16.13 18.17
C GLY A 398 -7.09 14.81 17.42
N PRO A 399 -8.18 14.09 17.10
CA PRO A 399 -8.13 12.76 16.50
C PRO A 399 -7.46 12.72 15.13
N GLN A 400 -7.21 13.87 14.51
CA GLN A 400 -6.47 13.97 13.25
C GLN A 400 -5.02 13.50 13.39
N LYS A 401 -4.45 13.67 14.58
CA LYS A 401 -3.02 13.48 14.83
C LYS A 401 -2.73 12.34 15.80
N VAL A 402 -3.69 11.86 16.58
CA VAL A 402 -3.46 10.79 17.58
C VAL A 402 -2.86 9.53 16.93
N GLY A 403 -3.35 9.14 15.74
CA GLY A 403 -2.77 8.02 14.99
C GLY A 403 -1.29 8.20 14.61
N ILE A 404 -0.81 9.45 14.47
CA ILE A 404 0.60 9.77 14.21
C ILE A 404 1.46 9.40 15.42
N GLY A 405 0.94 9.51 16.64
CA GLY A 405 1.61 9.02 17.84
C GLY A 405 1.92 7.52 17.74
N LEU A 406 0.97 6.70 17.30
CA LEU A 406 1.20 5.25 17.09
C LEU A 406 2.19 4.97 15.97
N GLN A 407 2.11 5.71 14.86
CA GLN A 407 3.08 5.61 13.75
C GLN A 407 4.49 5.95 14.23
N GLY A 408 4.63 7.04 14.98
CA GLY A 408 5.90 7.53 15.51
C GLY A 408 6.54 6.58 16.52
N LEU A 409 5.74 6.04 17.45
CA LEU A 409 6.18 4.99 18.37
C LEU A 409 6.67 3.74 17.61
N PHE A 410 5.96 3.34 16.55
CA PHE A 410 6.41 2.24 15.70
C PHE A 410 7.75 2.53 15.02
N LEU A 411 7.95 3.75 14.50
CA LEU A 411 9.20 4.16 13.83
C LEU A 411 10.43 3.99 14.74
N ILE A 412 10.30 4.34 16.02
CA ILE A 412 11.38 4.20 17.02
C ILE A 412 11.47 2.81 17.65
N GLY A 413 10.61 1.86 17.23
CA GLY A 413 10.61 0.47 17.69
C GLY A 413 9.77 0.19 18.93
N GLU A 414 8.90 1.11 19.35
CA GLU A 414 7.96 0.91 20.44
C GLU A 414 6.63 0.35 19.95
N THR A 415 6.45 -0.96 20.13
CA THR A 415 5.24 -1.69 19.71
C THR A 415 4.33 -2.13 20.88
N ALA A 416 4.71 -1.77 22.11
CA ALA A 416 3.96 -2.07 23.33
C ALA A 416 4.36 -1.11 24.45
N GLY A 417 3.62 -1.12 25.56
CA GLY A 417 3.95 -0.36 26.77
C GLY A 417 2.97 0.77 27.09
N GLY A 418 3.35 1.63 28.04
CA GLY A 418 2.50 2.70 28.56
C GLY A 418 2.10 3.72 27.51
N ARG A 419 3.06 4.17 26.67
CA ARG A 419 2.81 5.14 25.59
C ARG A 419 1.84 4.60 24.54
N VAL A 420 2.10 3.39 24.04
CA VAL A 420 1.21 2.72 23.07
C VAL A 420 -0.21 2.55 23.64
N THR A 421 -0.32 2.15 24.91
CA THR A 421 -1.61 2.03 25.61
C THR A 421 -2.32 3.38 25.73
N ALA A 422 -1.61 4.44 26.11
CA ALA A 422 -2.16 5.78 26.26
C ALA A 422 -2.71 6.32 24.93
N VAL A 423 -1.90 6.26 23.85
CA VAL A 423 -2.33 6.71 22.52
C VAL A 423 -3.52 5.91 22.00
N THR A 424 -3.51 4.57 22.20
CA THR A 424 -4.64 3.72 21.83
C THR A 424 -5.92 4.09 22.59
N THR A 425 -5.78 4.40 23.89
CA THR A 425 -6.89 4.84 24.74
C THR A 425 -7.44 6.18 24.27
N ASN A 426 -6.57 7.14 23.95
CA ASN A 426 -6.96 8.42 23.39
C ASN A 426 -7.70 8.24 22.06
N LEU A 427 -7.12 7.49 21.11
CA LEU A 427 -7.74 7.23 19.80
C LEU A 427 -9.14 6.61 19.96
N ASN A 428 -9.27 5.63 20.87
CA ASN A 428 -10.55 5.00 21.18
C ASN A 428 -11.60 6.01 21.69
N SER A 429 -11.19 6.99 22.50
CA SER A 429 -12.09 8.04 23.00
C SER A 429 -12.69 8.88 21.87
N TRP A 430 -12.03 8.93 20.70
CA TRP A 430 -12.50 9.67 19.54
C TRP A 430 -13.25 8.81 18.51
N TRP A 431 -13.02 7.50 18.43
CA TRP A 431 -13.49 6.65 17.31
C TRP A 431 -14.97 6.80 16.95
N ASN A 432 -15.86 6.92 17.96
CA ASN A 432 -17.31 7.01 17.77
C ASN A 432 -17.90 8.43 17.89
N GLY A 433 -17.08 9.48 17.94
CA GLY A 433 -17.51 10.87 17.74
C GLY A 433 -18.50 11.46 18.75
N SER A 434 -18.80 10.83 19.89
CA SER A 434 -19.58 11.49 20.95
C SER A 434 -18.67 12.49 21.69
N SER A 435 -18.92 13.78 21.49
CA SER A 435 -18.28 14.97 22.07
C SER A 435 -17.39 14.75 23.31
N GLY A 436 -16.10 15.12 23.21
CA GLY A 436 -15.19 15.25 24.36
C GLY A 436 -14.15 14.15 24.54
N GLY A 437 -13.59 13.60 23.44
CA GLY A 437 -12.40 12.74 23.53
C GLY A 437 -11.23 13.47 24.22
N ILE A 438 -10.18 12.72 24.57
CA ILE A 438 -9.01 13.28 25.27
C ILE A 438 -8.28 14.27 24.32
N GLY A 439 -8.18 15.53 24.72
CA GLY A 439 -7.66 16.64 23.91
C GLY A 439 -8.69 17.74 23.62
N VAL A 440 -8.29 18.73 22.82
CA VAL A 440 -9.16 19.83 22.35
C VAL A 440 -9.01 20.00 20.85
N ASN A 441 -10.12 19.93 20.12
CA ASN A 441 -10.15 20.08 18.67
C ASN A 441 -11.14 21.17 18.24
N GLY A 442 -10.62 22.22 17.60
CA GLY A 442 -11.42 23.33 17.05
C GLY A 442 -11.56 23.31 15.53
N TRP A 443 -11.10 22.27 14.84
CA TRP A 443 -10.93 22.25 13.38
C TRP A 443 -11.97 21.33 12.74
N ASP A 444 -12.49 21.68 11.56
CA ASP A 444 -13.40 20.82 10.79
C ASP A 444 -12.63 20.02 9.72
N CYS A 445 -13.36 19.29 8.88
CA CYS A 445 -12.79 18.44 7.83
C CYS A 445 -12.99 19.04 6.42
N GLY A 446 -13.24 20.34 6.32
CA GLY A 446 -13.32 21.05 5.04
C GLY A 446 -14.58 20.77 4.23
N VAL A 447 -15.61 20.16 4.83
CA VAL A 447 -16.94 19.97 4.23
C VAL A 447 -18.02 20.36 5.25
N PRO A 448 -19.01 21.20 4.87
CA PRO A 448 -20.07 21.62 5.80
C PRO A 448 -20.80 20.42 6.43
N GLY A 449 -20.88 20.41 7.76
CA GLY A 449 -21.52 19.33 8.52
C GLY A 449 -20.64 18.08 8.73
N VAL A 450 -19.43 18.06 8.16
CA VAL A 450 -18.41 17.01 8.38
C VAL A 450 -17.29 17.62 9.23
N GLY A 451 -17.37 17.41 10.54
CA GLY A 451 -16.39 17.96 11.47
C GLY A 451 -16.70 17.64 12.93
N TYR A 452 -15.74 17.97 13.78
CA TYR A 452 -15.81 17.74 15.21
C TYR A 452 -16.55 18.92 15.87
N PRO A 453 -17.44 18.73 16.86
CA PRO A 453 -17.91 17.50 17.52
C PRO A 453 -19.27 16.98 17.00
N ASN A 454 -19.78 17.50 15.88
CA ASN A 454 -21.18 17.35 15.46
C ASN A 454 -21.47 16.17 14.52
N GLY A 455 -20.49 15.33 14.19
CA GLY A 455 -20.64 14.21 13.27
C GLY A 455 -19.44 13.26 13.33
N THR A 456 -19.69 11.99 13.05
CA THR A 456 -18.74 10.87 13.20
C THR A 456 -17.39 11.13 12.53
N ASN A 457 -16.28 10.82 13.21
CA ASN A 457 -14.91 10.90 12.67
C ASN A 457 -14.72 10.23 11.30
N LYS A 458 -15.56 9.24 10.98
CA LYS A 458 -15.51 8.44 9.75
C LYS A 458 -15.52 9.27 8.46
N GLY A 459 -16.14 10.46 8.48
CA GLY A 459 -16.14 11.39 7.34
C GLY A 459 -14.86 12.22 7.16
N CYS A 460 -13.93 12.18 8.12
CA CYS A 460 -12.70 12.98 8.12
C CYS A 460 -11.51 12.15 7.64
N ALA A 461 -11.22 12.21 6.34
CA ALA A 461 -10.29 11.32 5.67
C ALA A 461 -8.87 11.38 6.25
N TYR A 462 -8.32 12.58 6.51
CA TYR A 462 -6.96 12.72 7.05
C TYR A 462 -6.82 12.07 8.44
N SER A 463 -7.81 12.25 9.31
CA SER A 463 -7.83 11.65 10.64
C SER A 463 -7.92 10.13 10.57
N MET A 464 -8.88 9.63 9.80
CA MET A 464 -9.11 8.20 9.70
C MET A 464 -7.95 7.49 9.02
N PHE A 465 -7.27 8.12 8.06
CA PHE A 465 -6.05 7.60 7.45
C PHE A 465 -4.93 7.42 8.48
N ASN A 466 -4.63 8.46 9.26
CA ASN A 466 -3.57 8.40 10.27
C ASN A 466 -3.89 7.38 11.37
N ASN A 467 -5.15 7.31 11.80
CA ASN A 467 -5.61 6.32 12.77
C ASN A 467 -5.51 4.90 12.21
N PHE A 468 -5.95 4.67 10.96
CA PHE A 468 -5.79 3.40 10.26
C PHE A 468 -4.33 2.96 10.21
N LYS A 469 -3.42 3.84 9.76
CA LYS A 469 -1.98 3.53 9.65
C LYS A 469 -1.38 3.20 11.01
N GLY A 470 -1.64 4.04 12.03
CA GLY A 470 -1.13 3.83 13.39
C GLY A 470 -1.60 2.51 14.00
N LEU A 471 -2.90 2.21 13.92
CA LEU A 471 -3.47 0.97 14.46
C LEU A 471 -2.97 -0.28 13.72
N LYS A 472 -2.84 -0.22 12.38
CA LYS A 472 -2.30 -1.33 11.58
C LYS A 472 -0.83 -1.60 11.89
N LEU A 473 0.00 -0.56 11.96
CA LEU A 473 1.43 -0.69 12.30
C LEU A 473 1.62 -1.33 13.68
N GLN A 474 0.76 -0.96 14.64
CA GLN A 474 0.79 -1.49 16.00
C GLN A 474 0.07 -2.83 16.17
N ASN A 475 -0.47 -3.40 15.08
CA ASN A 475 -1.24 -4.65 15.07
C ASN A 475 -2.40 -4.65 16.09
N ILE A 476 -3.07 -3.51 16.24
CA ILE A 476 -4.24 -3.36 17.12
C ILE A 476 -5.47 -3.79 16.33
N ALA A 477 -6.09 -4.91 16.72
CA ALA A 477 -7.23 -5.48 15.99
C ALA A 477 -8.60 -4.90 16.38
N THR A 478 -8.74 -4.41 17.61
CA THR A 478 -10.05 -3.99 18.15
C THR A 478 -9.93 -2.73 18.99
N LEU A 479 -10.96 -1.89 18.95
CA LEU A 479 -11.07 -0.68 19.78
C LEU A 479 -12.34 -0.77 20.66
N PRO A 480 -12.24 -0.78 22.00
CA PRO A 480 -13.40 -0.96 22.86
C PRO A 480 -14.49 0.09 22.65
N GLY A 481 -15.72 -0.35 22.38
CA GLY A 481 -16.88 0.55 22.27
C GLY A 481 -17.20 1.01 20.85
N VAL A 482 -16.43 0.60 19.83
CA VAL A 482 -16.81 0.69 18.39
C VAL A 482 -18.26 0.22 18.17
N GLY A 483 -18.70 -0.78 18.95
CA GLY A 483 -20.09 -1.23 18.94
C GLY A 483 -20.45 -2.06 17.70
N ARG A 484 -19.51 -2.23 16.76
CA ARG A 484 -19.63 -3.20 15.68
C ARG A 484 -19.73 -4.61 16.28
N PRO A 485 -20.82 -5.34 16.03
CA PRO A 485 -20.92 -6.74 16.44
C PRO A 485 -19.79 -7.57 15.84
N ALA A 486 -19.55 -8.76 16.40
CA ALA A 486 -18.75 -9.75 15.70
C ALA A 486 -19.37 -9.97 14.32
N GLY A 487 -18.53 -9.88 13.29
CA GLY A 487 -18.97 -10.01 11.91
C GLY A 487 -19.23 -11.47 11.54
N PRO A 488 -19.69 -11.72 10.31
CA PRO A 488 -19.57 -13.05 9.74
C PRO A 488 -18.10 -13.56 9.80
N GLY A 489 -17.93 -14.89 9.83
CA GLY A 489 -16.62 -15.55 9.93
C GLY A 489 -15.75 -15.12 11.13
N ILE A 490 -14.52 -14.65 10.87
CA ILE A 490 -13.47 -14.49 11.91
C ILE A 490 -13.36 -13.08 12.49
N GLN A 491 -14.19 -12.11 12.07
CA GLN A 491 -14.02 -10.74 12.56
C GLN A 491 -14.50 -10.59 13.99
N PRO A 492 -13.63 -10.14 14.92
CA PRO A 492 -14.02 -9.97 16.31
C PRO A 492 -15.06 -8.85 16.46
N ALA A 493 -15.78 -8.87 17.58
CA ALA A 493 -16.56 -7.71 17.98
C ALA A 493 -15.63 -6.52 18.21
N ASN A 494 -16.13 -5.31 17.94
CA ASN A 494 -15.36 -4.07 18.01
C ASN A 494 -14.13 -4.01 17.08
N ASP A 495 -14.15 -4.76 15.99
CA ASP A 495 -13.19 -4.60 14.89
C ASP A 495 -13.41 -3.22 14.24
N TRP A 496 -12.47 -2.31 14.52
CA TRP A 496 -12.50 -0.94 14.04
C TRP A 496 -12.27 -0.86 12.53
N TYR A 497 -11.47 -1.77 11.96
CA TYR A 497 -11.13 -1.73 10.55
C TYR A 497 -12.32 -2.19 9.74
N ALA A 498 -12.94 -3.30 10.16
CA ALA A 498 -14.14 -3.79 9.54
C ALA A 498 -15.29 -2.79 9.66
N ASP A 499 -15.42 -2.09 10.79
CA ASP A 499 -16.38 -1.00 11.00
C ASP A 499 -16.23 0.13 9.98
N TYR A 500 -14.99 0.52 9.70
CA TYR A 500 -14.75 1.60 8.77
C TYR A 500 -14.87 1.18 7.30
N GLN A 501 -14.44 -0.04 6.95
CA GLN A 501 -14.71 -0.63 5.64
C GLN A 501 -16.23 -0.67 5.35
N ASP A 502 -17.02 -1.11 6.33
CA ASP A 502 -18.48 -1.18 6.20
C ASP A 502 -19.07 0.22 5.96
N TRP A 503 -18.54 1.24 6.65
CA TRP A 503 -18.93 2.63 6.44
C TRP A 503 -18.56 3.15 5.05
N LEU A 504 -17.34 2.87 4.55
CA LEU A 504 -16.90 3.30 3.22
C LEU A 504 -17.77 2.69 2.12
N VAL A 505 -18.09 1.39 2.22
CA VAL A 505 -19.00 0.71 1.28
C VAL A 505 -20.39 1.34 1.31
N ALA A 506 -20.91 1.65 2.50
CA ALA A 506 -22.25 2.23 2.65
C ALA A 506 -22.38 3.70 2.21
N ASN A 507 -21.26 4.45 2.16
CA ASN A 507 -21.26 5.90 1.89
C ASN A 507 -20.61 6.27 0.55
N GLN A 508 -20.35 5.30 -0.34
CA GLN A 508 -19.90 5.59 -1.70
C GLN A 508 -21.02 6.23 -2.52
N THR A 509 -20.69 7.32 -3.21
CA THR A 509 -21.64 8.15 -3.95
C THR A 509 -21.88 7.58 -5.34
N ASN A 510 -23.14 7.23 -5.64
CA ASN A 510 -23.60 6.73 -6.95
C ASN A 510 -22.66 5.69 -7.61
N PRO A 511 -22.22 4.63 -6.90
CA PRO A 511 -21.21 3.70 -7.44
C PRO A 511 -21.63 3.02 -8.75
N THR A 512 -22.94 2.91 -9.00
CA THR A 512 -23.50 2.30 -10.20
C THR A 512 -23.61 3.25 -11.41
N SER A 513 -23.26 4.53 -11.27
CA SER A 513 -23.28 5.51 -12.38
C SER A 513 -21.89 5.75 -12.96
N THR A 514 -21.83 6.17 -14.23
CA THR A 514 -20.59 6.41 -14.96
C THR A 514 -19.76 7.58 -14.40
N ASP A 515 -20.38 8.48 -13.63
CA ASP A 515 -19.76 9.65 -12.99
C ASP A 515 -19.56 9.49 -11.47
N GLY A 516 -20.07 8.42 -10.85
CA GLY A 516 -19.94 8.16 -9.43
C GLY A 516 -18.71 7.34 -9.03
N GLY A 517 -18.76 6.76 -7.83
CA GLY A 517 -17.69 5.94 -7.24
C GLY A 517 -16.80 6.67 -6.23
N TYR A 518 -16.99 7.96 -6.01
CA TYR A 518 -16.27 8.76 -5.00
C TYR A 518 -17.08 8.88 -3.69
N TRP A 519 -16.56 9.61 -2.70
CA TRP A 519 -17.20 9.83 -1.39
C TRP A 519 -17.50 11.31 -1.15
N ALA A 520 -18.65 11.79 -1.64
CA ALA A 520 -19.05 13.20 -1.50
C ALA A 520 -19.22 13.66 -0.04
N GLY A 521 -19.54 12.73 0.86
CA GLY A 521 -19.70 12.97 2.30
C GLY A 521 -18.39 12.95 3.09
N MET A 522 -17.24 12.78 2.42
CA MET A 522 -15.93 12.84 3.06
C MET A 522 -15.27 14.18 2.81
N GLY A 523 -14.63 14.69 3.86
CA GLY A 523 -13.72 15.83 3.79
C GLY A 523 -12.31 15.41 4.18
N PHE A 524 -11.28 16.05 3.64
CA PHE A 524 -9.90 15.68 3.96
C PHE A 524 -9.40 16.36 5.24
N SER A 525 -9.27 17.69 5.23
CA SER A 525 -8.88 18.51 6.37
C SER A 525 -9.62 19.85 6.37
N CYS A 526 -9.44 20.67 7.40
CA CYS A 526 -9.98 22.05 7.50
C CYS A 526 -9.73 22.93 6.27
N CYS A 527 -8.66 22.63 5.54
CA CYS A 527 -7.93 23.61 4.75
C CYS A 527 -7.69 23.10 3.33
N ALA A 528 -7.84 21.79 3.11
CA ALA A 528 -7.81 21.16 1.81
C ALA A 528 -8.88 20.05 1.78
N SER A 529 -9.67 19.98 0.71
CA SER A 529 -10.65 18.92 0.52
C SER A 529 -11.06 18.80 -0.95
N GLY A 530 -11.14 17.56 -1.45
CA GLY A 530 -11.47 17.27 -2.84
C GLY A 530 -11.87 15.83 -3.06
N ALA A 531 -12.77 15.59 -4.02
CA ALA A 531 -13.29 14.25 -4.30
C ALA A 531 -12.19 13.26 -4.73
N ALA A 532 -11.17 13.72 -5.48
CA ALA A 532 -10.05 12.88 -5.88
C ALA A 532 -9.16 12.52 -4.67
N LEU A 533 -8.83 13.51 -3.84
CA LEU A 533 -8.02 13.32 -2.64
C LEU A 533 -8.71 12.38 -1.64
N THR A 534 -10.00 12.60 -1.36
CA THR A 534 -10.74 11.73 -0.41
C THR A 534 -10.97 10.33 -0.98
N ALA A 535 -11.15 10.18 -2.30
CA ALA A 535 -11.20 8.88 -2.95
C ALA A 535 -9.85 8.15 -2.86
N ALA A 536 -8.72 8.82 -3.12
CA ALA A 536 -7.39 8.22 -2.96
C ALA A 536 -7.16 7.73 -1.52
N ILE A 537 -7.53 8.52 -0.52
CA ILE A 537 -7.42 8.12 0.89
C ILE A 537 -8.34 6.94 1.21
N ALA A 538 -9.58 6.93 0.73
CA ALA A 538 -10.49 5.80 0.91
C ALA A 538 -9.91 4.51 0.29
N GLU A 539 -9.35 4.59 -0.92
CA GLU A 539 -8.68 3.47 -1.58
C GLU A 539 -7.45 2.96 -0.79
N LEU A 540 -6.66 3.87 -0.22
CA LEU A 540 -5.53 3.51 0.63
C LEU A 540 -5.93 2.82 1.93
N ILE A 541 -7.07 3.19 2.51
CA ILE A 541 -7.63 2.53 3.70
C ILE A 541 -8.23 1.16 3.34
N LEU A 542 -8.90 1.06 2.19
CA LEU A 542 -9.46 -0.18 1.69
C LEU A 542 -8.37 -1.18 1.28
N SER A 543 -7.18 -0.69 0.94
CA SER A 543 -5.99 -1.53 0.83
C SER A 543 -5.60 -2.07 2.22
N PRO A 544 -5.41 -3.38 2.39
CA PRO A 544 -5.21 -3.98 3.71
C PRO A 544 -3.83 -3.68 4.32
N VAL A 545 -2.94 -2.98 3.61
CA VAL A 545 -1.53 -2.82 3.98
C VAL A 545 -1.25 -1.52 4.75
N ALA A 546 -0.50 -1.66 5.84
CA ALA A 546 -0.03 -0.54 6.64
C ALA A 546 1.07 0.26 5.91
N LEU A 547 1.90 -0.44 5.13
CA LEU A 547 3.05 0.09 4.39
C LEU A 547 3.01 -0.39 2.94
N VAL A 548 3.81 0.22 2.07
CA VAL A 548 4.00 -0.25 0.69
C VAL A 548 4.51 -1.70 0.69
N ALA A 549 3.97 -2.50 -0.23
CA ALA A 549 4.46 -3.85 -0.42
C ALA A 549 5.90 -3.77 -0.93
N PRO A 550 6.83 -4.43 -0.26
CA PRO A 550 8.23 -4.24 -0.53
C PRO A 550 8.69 -4.96 -1.81
N ASP A 551 9.79 -4.50 -2.42
CA ASP A 551 10.20 -4.91 -3.78
C ASP A 551 10.29 -6.46 -3.91
N PRO A 552 9.51 -7.11 -4.79
CA PRO A 552 9.54 -8.57 -4.94
C PRO A 552 10.92 -9.15 -5.34
N ILE A 553 11.85 -8.32 -5.84
CA ILE A 553 13.25 -8.68 -6.10
C ILE A 553 14.06 -8.70 -4.79
N LEU A 554 13.71 -7.87 -3.82
CA LEU A 554 14.24 -7.88 -2.46
C LEU A 554 13.47 -8.86 -1.54
N PHE A 555 12.34 -9.43 -1.98
CA PHE A 555 11.41 -10.25 -1.18
C PHE A 555 10.97 -11.48 -2.02
N ALA A 556 11.82 -12.51 -2.07
CA ALA A 556 11.72 -13.54 -3.09
C ALA A 556 10.95 -14.81 -2.68
N THR A 557 10.86 -15.13 -1.38
CA THR A 557 10.22 -16.39 -0.94
C THR A 557 9.48 -16.26 0.39
N VAL A 558 8.42 -17.06 0.54
CA VAL A 558 7.81 -17.41 1.83
C VAL A 558 7.93 -18.92 2.03
N GLY A 559 8.64 -19.35 3.08
CA GLY A 559 8.73 -20.75 3.50
C GLY A 559 7.76 -21.05 4.63
N LEU A 560 7.35 -22.31 4.80
CA LEU A 560 6.49 -22.77 5.89
C LEU A 560 7.01 -24.07 6.51
N SER A 561 7.12 -24.13 7.83
CA SER A 561 7.59 -25.30 8.58
C SER A 561 6.83 -25.51 9.90
N PRO A 562 6.84 -26.71 10.51
CA PRO A 562 7.41 -27.96 10.01
C PRO A 562 6.67 -28.47 8.76
N THR A 563 7.36 -29.19 7.87
CA THR A 563 6.77 -29.70 6.62
C THR A 563 5.73 -30.79 6.86
N THR A 564 5.93 -31.59 7.91
CA THR A 564 5.00 -32.62 8.38
C THR A 564 4.98 -32.65 9.90
N SER A 565 3.82 -32.88 10.52
CA SER A 565 3.70 -33.08 11.97
C SER A 565 2.53 -33.98 12.34
N THR A 566 2.65 -34.75 13.42
CA THR A 566 1.58 -35.64 13.93
C THR A 566 1.30 -35.33 15.39
N ASN A 567 0.05 -35.01 15.74
CA ASN A 567 -0.38 -34.76 17.11
C ASN A 567 -1.69 -35.51 17.37
N PRO A 568 -2.04 -35.79 18.64
CA PRO A 568 -3.35 -36.34 18.98
C PRO A 568 -4.51 -35.41 18.58
N VAL A 569 -5.65 -35.99 18.22
CA VAL A 569 -6.94 -35.29 18.07
C VAL A 569 -7.22 -34.42 19.31
N GLY A 570 -7.70 -33.20 19.10
CA GLY A 570 -8.00 -32.24 20.18
C GLY A 570 -6.81 -31.41 20.69
N SER A 571 -5.58 -31.63 20.18
CA SER A 571 -4.39 -30.86 20.59
C SER A 571 -4.10 -29.68 19.66
N SER A 572 -3.21 -28.76 20.08
CA SER A 572 -2.78 -27.60 19.29
C SER A 572 -1.60 -27.93 18.39
N HIS A 573 -1.53 -27.27 17.23
CA HIS A 573 -0.41 -27.32 16.28
C HIS A 573 0.00 -25.92 15.84
N THR A 574 1.31 -25.69 15.77
CA THR A 574 1.90 -24.43 15.33
C THR A 574 2.77 -24.64 14.09
N VAL A 575 2.59 -23.79 13.08
CA VAL A 575 3.48 -23.62 11.93
C VAL A 575 4.17 -22.27 12.00
N THR A 576 5.40 -22.19 11.47
CA THR A 576 6.21 -20.98 11.37
C THR A 576 6.43 -20.66 9.90
N ALA A 577 6.06 -19.45 9.49
CA ALA A 577 6.39 -18.90 8.18
C ALA A 577 7.71 -18.12 8.24
N PHE A 578 8.41 -18.10 7.11
CA PHE A 578 9.70 -17.43 6.94
C PHE A 578 9.61 -16.55 5.69
N ALA A 579 9.62 -15.22 5.84
CA ALA A 579 9.76 -14.30 4.72
C ALA A 579 11.25 -14.04 4.47
N GLN A 580 11.69 -14.25 3.23
CA GLN A 580 13.09 -14.08 2.84
C GLN A 580 13.24 -13.32 1.53
N ALA A 581 14.30 -12.53 1.49
CA ALA A 581 14.80 -11.84 0.31
C ALA A 581 15.43 -12.79 -0.72
N ALA A 582 15.69 -12.33 -1.95
CA ALA A 582 16.37 -13.12 -2.99
C ALA A 582 17.78 -13.61 -2.58
N ASN A 583 18.41 -12.91 -1.64
CA ASN A 583 19.71 -13.27 -1.06
C ASN A 583 19.60 -14.10 0.23
N ASN A 584 18.40 -14.59 0.58
CA ASN A 584 18.06 -15.33 1.80
C ASN A 584 18.12 -14.50 3.11
N ALA A 585 18.16 -13.17 3.04
CA ALA A 585 18.06 -12.32 4.24
C ALA A 585 16.63 -12.37 4.83
N PRO A 586 16.48 -12.37 6.16
CA PRO A 586 15.16 -12.35 6.81
C PRO A 586 14.47 -11.01 6.62
N VAL A 587 13.15 -11.06 6.51
CA VAL A 587 12.33 -9.89 6.21
C VAL A 587 11.34 -9.59 7.35
N PRO A 588 11.53 -8.51 8.13
CA PRO A 588 10.59 -8.10 9.18
C PRO A 588 9.38 -7.30 8.64
N GLY A 589 8.32 -7.22 9.44
CA GLY A 589 7.17 -6.34 9.20
C GLY A 589 6.16 -6.83 8.15
N VAL A 590 6.34 -8.02 7.60
CA VAL A 590 5.47 -8.57 6.54
C VAL A 590 4.30 -9.32 7.14
N THR A 591 3.08 -8.95 6.74
CA THR A 591 1.87 -9.71 7.06
C THR A 591 1.81 -10.98 6.22
N ILE A 592 1.69 -12.12 6.89
CA ILE A 592 1.56 -13.45 6.30
C ILE A 592 0.19 -14.02 6.67
N ASP A 593 -0.58 -14.42 5.66
CA ASP A 593 -1.86 -15.11 5.80
C ASP A 593 -1.66 -16.61 5.74
N PHE A 594 -2.18 -17.36 6.71
CA PHE A 594 -2.14 -18.82 6.78
C PHE A 594 -3.52 -19.39 6.51
N LYS A 595 -3.58 -20.52 5.82
CA LYS A 595 -4.83 -21.24 5.52
C LYS A 595 -4.64 -22.75 5.57
N VAL A 596 -5.52 -23.43 6.29
CA VAL A 596 -5.75 -24.86 6.14
C VAL A 596 -6.60 -25.09 4.89
N LEU A 597 -5.97 -25.59 3.83
CA LEU A 597 -6.53 -25.77 2.49
C LEU A 597 -7.49 -26.96 2.41
N THR A 598 -7.11 -28.09 3.01
CA THR A 598 -7.89 -29.35 3.02
C THR A 598 -7.72 -30.04 4.37
N GLY A 599 -8.56 -31.04 4.68
CA GLY A 599 -8.51 -31.84 5.91
C GLY A 599 -9.65 -31.57 6.89
N PRO A 600 -9.68 -32.26 8.04
CA PRO A 600 -10.73 -32.09 9.05
C PRO A 600 -10.87 -30.64 9.50
N ASN A 601 -9.78 -29.86 9.57
CA ASN A 601 -9.82 -28.45 9.98
C ASN A 601 -9.79 -27.48 8.79
N THR A 602 -10.27 -27.89 7.60
CA THR A 602 -10.37 -27.02 6.41
C THR A 602 -11.07 -25.71 6.73
N GLY A 603 -10.51 -24.61 6.22
CA GLY A 603 -11.09 -23.27 6.39
C GLY A 603 -10.58 -22.52 7.62
N LYS A 604 -9.79 -23.15 8.51
CA LYS A 604 -9.06 -22.41 9.53
C LYS A 604 -8.00 -21.51 8.89
N THR A 605 -7.95 -20.26 9.33
CA THR A 605 -6.99 -19.26 8.87
C THR A 605 -6.33 -18.58 10.06
N GLY A 606 -5.23 -17.89 9.79
CA GLY A 606 -4.59 -17.00 10.75
C GLY A 606 -3.73 -15.99 10.02
N THR A 607 -3.35 -14.92 10.71
CA THR A 607 -2.46 -13.90 10.17
C THR A 607 -1.35 -13.62 11.16
N GLY A 608 -0.18 -13.23 10.67
CA GLY A 608 0.94 -12.88 11.52
C GLY A 608 1.89 -11.92 10.82
N THR A 609 2.44 -10.97 11.55
CA THR A 609 3.48 -10.06 11.04
C THR A 609 4.85 -10.63 11.39
N THR A 610 5.80 -10.61 10.46
CA THR A 610 7.15 -11.13 10.71
C THR A 610 7.96 -10.25 11.66
N GLY A 611 8.67 -10.89 12.60
CA GLY A 611 9.62 -10.21 13.49
C GLY A 611 10.96 -9.90 12.80
N ALA A 612 11.91 -9.35 13.57
CA ALA A 612 13.27 -9.00 13.10
C ALA A 612 14.02 -10.18 12.43
N ASP A 613 13.67 -11.42 12.77
CA ASP A 613 14.26 -12.64 12.21
C ASP A 613 13.51 -13.18 10.97
N GLY A 614 12.56 -12.41 10.45
CA GLY A 614 11.79 -12.75 9.25
C GLY A 614 10.73 -13.82 9.46
N LYS A 615 10.34 -14.09 10.70
CA LYS A 615 9.43 -15.19 11.03
C LYS A 615 8.16 -14.72 11.71
N THR A 616 7.09 -15.48 11.49
CA THR A 616 5.84 -15.37 12.25
C THR A 616 5.19 -16.75 12.34
N THR A 617 4.29 -16.95 13.30
CA THR A 617 3.73 -18.27 13.59
C THR A 617 2.20 -18.27 13.56
N PHE A 618 1.63 -19.38 13.13
CA PHE A 618 0.19 -19.65 13.19
C PHE A 618 -0.06 -20.92 13.99
N SER A 619 -0.93 -20.82 14.99
CA SER A 619 -1.34 -21.96 15.81
C SER A 619 -2.83 -22.23 15.71
N TYR A 620 -3.22 -23.50 15.62
CA TYR A 620 -4.62 -23.91 15.67
C TYR A 620 -4.80 -25.27 16.37
N THR A 621 -5.92 -25.44 17.06
CA THR A 621 -6.30 -26.69 17.75
C THR A 621 -7.19 -27.53 16.87
N ASP A 622 -7.00 -28.85 16.84
CA ASP A 622 -7.95 -29.75 16.19
C ASP A 622 -9.29 -29.77 16.93
N THR A 623 -10.37 -29.52 16.20
CA THR A 623 -11.74 -29.55 16.74
C THR A 623 -12.67 -30.41 15.90
N ALA A 624 -12.16 -31.00 14.82
CA ALA A 624 -12.96 -31.67 13.79
C ALA A 624 -12.65 -33.18 13.67
N GLY A 625 -11.70 -33.67 14.47
CA GLY A 625 -11.43 -35.10 14.60
C GLY A 625 -10.28 -35.57 13.72
N PRO A 626 -10.07 -36.90 13.62
CA PRO A 626 -8.90 -37.46 12.99
C PRO A 626 -8.87 -37.20 11.47
N GLY A 627 -7.67 -37.02 10.93
CA GLY A 627 -7.47 -36.75 9.51
C GLY A 627 -6.19 -35.97 9.25
N THR A 628 -5.96 -35.63 7.98
CA THR A 628 -4.77 -34.86 7.56
C THR A 628 -5.19 -33.50 7.02
N ASP A 629 -4.69 -32.46 7.66
CA ASP A 629 -4.77 -31.09 7.19
C ASP A 629 -3.62 -30.78 6.21
N THR A 630 -3.89 -30.00 5.17
CA THR A 630 -2.84 -29.35 4.37
C THR A 630 -2.89 -27.84 4.60
N ILE A 631 -1.74 -27.21 4.78
CA ILE A 631 -1.62 -25.82 5.23
C ILE A 631 -0.70 -25.06 4.29
N ARG A 632 -1.05 -23.82 3.98
CA ARG A 632 -0.22 -22.92 3.16
C ARG A 632 -0.26 -21.50 3.71
N ALA A 633 0.83 -20.77 3.50
CA ALA A 633 0.98 -19.36 3.85
C ALA A 633 1.11 -18.49 2.59
N PHE A 634 0.72 -17.21 2.70
CA PHE A 634 0.68 -16.24 1.62
C PHE A 634 1.19 -14.89 2.08
N ILE A 635 1.90 -14.19 1.20
CA ILE A 635 2.19 -12.76 1.33
C ILE A 635 1.41 -12.06 0.21
N GLY A 636 0.37 -11.31 0.56
CA GLY A 636 -0.56 -10.76 -0.41
C GLY A 636 -1.19 -11.85 -1.30
N THR A 637 -1.49 -11.52 -2.56
CA THR A 637 -2.13 -12.44 -3.50
C THR A 637 -1.16 -13.19 -4.42
N SER A 638 0.11 -12.77 -4.47
CA SER A 638 1.08 -13.21 -5.49
C SER A 638 2.12 -14.20 -4.97
N LEU A 639 2.45 -14.18 -3.68
CA LEU A 639 3.48 -15.04 -3.09
C LEU A 639 2.83 -16.09 -2.19
N SER A 640 3.15 -17.36 -2.44
CA SER A 640 2.60 -18.50 -1.70
C SER A 640 3.70 -19.47 -1.30
N SER A 641 3.58 -20.06 -0.11
CA SER A 641 4.61 -20.94 0.44
C SER A 641 4.57 -22.34 -0.17
N ASN A 642 5.49 -23.21 0.27
CA ASN A 642 5.27 -24.65 0.20
C ASN A 642 4.01 -25.05 0.99
N ILE A 643 3.39 -26.17 0.61
CA ILE A 643 2.30 -26.79 1.37
C ILE A 643 2.93 -27.68 2.44
N VAL A 644 2.42 -27.60 3.68
CA VAL A 644 2.81 -28.49 4.78
C VAL A 644 1.63 -29.35 5.22
N SER A 645 1.89 -30.50 5.83
CA SER A 645 0.86 -31.46 6.24
C SER A 645 0.81 -31.64 7.75
N LYS A 646 -0.40 -31.62 8.30
CA LYS A 646 -0.65 -31.87 9.72
C LYS A 646 -1.57 -33.08 9.90
N ILE A 647 -1.07 -34.13 10.53
CA ILE A 647 -1.82 -35.37 10.84
C ILE A 647 -2.37 -35.29 12.27
N TRP A 648 -3.67 -35.54 12.39
CA TRP A 648 -4.38 -35.70 13.66
C TRP A 648 -4.68 -37.19 13.88
N GLY A 649 -3.86 -37.81 14.74
CA GLY A 649 -3.97 -39.23 15.06
C GLY A 649 -5.01 -39.49 16.15
N MET A 650 -5.70 -40.62 16.07
CA MET A 650 -6.56 -41.10 17.16
C MET A 650 -5.68 -41.68 18.27
N ALA A 651 -6.02 -41.42 19.53
CA ALA A 651 -5.40 -42.13 20.65
C ALA A 651 -5.64 -43.64 20.46
N CYS A 652 -4.57 -44.44 20.59
CA CYS A 652 -4.58 -45.90 20.42
C CYS A 652 -4.78 -46.43 18.98
N ASP A 653 -4.61 -45.59 17.96
CA ASP A 653 -4.43 -46.02 16.56
C ASP A 653 -2.91 -46.06 16.29
N PHE A 654 -2.30 -47.23 16.46
CA PHE A 654 -0.85 -47.39 16.37
C PHE A 654 -0.38 -47.70 14.95
N ASN A 655 -1.27 -48.17 14.08
CA ASN A 655 -0.98 -48.45 12.68
C ASN A 655 -1.39 -47.30 11.75
N ASN A 656 -1.94 -46.20 12.28
CA ASN A 656 -2.44 -45.03 11.57
C ASN A 656 -3.48 -45.37 10.50
N ASP A 657 -4.32 -46.38 10.74
CA ASP A 657 -5.39 -46.78 9.81
C ASP A 657 -6.73 -46.08 10.07
N LEU A 658 -6.73 -45.12 10.99
CA LEU A 658 -7.88 -44.35 11.47
C LEU A 658 -8.93 -45.22 12.18
N LYS A 659 -8.54 -46.39 12.71
CA LYS A 659 -9.39 -47.27 13.52
C LYS A 659 -8.63 -47.75 14.74
N VAL A 660 -9.22 -47.59 15.92
CA VAL A 660 -8.73 -48.27 17.12
C VAL A 660 -9.26 -49.70 17.08
N SER A 661 -8.40 -50.66 16.76
CA SER A 661 -8.78 -52.04 16.47
C SER A 661 -7.98 -53.06 17.29
N PRO A 662 -8.29 -54.37 17.17
CA PRO A 662 -7.42 -55.41 17.70
C PRO A 662 -6.01 -55.42 17.08
N ALA A 663 -5.80 -54.79 15.92
CA ALA A 663 -4.47 -54.65 15.33
C ALA A 663 -3.59 -53.71 16.16
N ASP A 664 -4.14 -52.61 16.64
CA ASP A 664 -3.45 -51.63 17.48
C ASP A 664 -3.10 -52.21 18.84
N VAL A 665 -4.04 -52.93 19.45
CA VAL A 665 -3.79 -53.64 20.73
C VAL A 665 -2.68 -54.71 20.57
N ARG A 666 -2.44 -55.25 19.37
CA ARG A 666 -1.29 -56.13 19.12
C ARG A 666 0.04 -55.37 19.02
N LEU A 667 0.02 -54.10 18.61
CA LEU A 667 1.22 -53.26 18.46
C LEU A 667 1.74 -52.74 19.81
N ILE A 668 0.87 -52.55 20.81
CA ILE A 668 1.30 -52.16 22.17
C ILE A 668 1.87 -53.32 23.00
N ARG A 669 1.44 -54.57 22.75
CA ARG A 669 1.88 -55.75 23.52
C ARG A 669 3.40 -55.93 23.64
N PRO A 670 4.21 -55.75 22.58
CA PRO A 670 5.67 -55.88 22.67
C PRO A 670 6.35 -54.78 23.49
N ARG A 671 5.64 -53.68 23.81
CA ARG A 671 6.15 -52.52 24.54
C ARG A 671 5.74 -52.51 26.02
N LEU A 672 4.95 -53.48 26.47
CA LEU A 672 4.53 -53.56 27.86
C LEU A 672 5.72 -53.71 28.81
N ASN A 673 5.64 -53.05 29.97
CA ASN A 673 6.69 -52.95 30.99
C ASN A 673 7.95 -52.23 30.50
N THR A 674 7.77 -51.20 29.66
CA THR A 674 8.87 -50.31 29.25
C THR A 674 8.62 -48.89 29.72
N VAL A 675 9.69 -48.12 29.90
CA VAL A 675 9.58 -46.68 30.19
C VAL A 675 9.16 -45.95 28.92
N ALA A 676 8.23 -45.01 29.04
CA ALA A 676 7.82 -44.17 27.92
C ALA A 676 9.03 -43.40 27.35
N THR A 677 9.12 -43.29 26.02
CA THR A 677 10.24 -42.59 25.37
C THR A 677 10.16 -41.06 25.48
N GLY A 678 9.10 -40.53 26.08
CA GLY A 678 8.89 -39.10 26.35
C GLY A 678 7.41 -38.78 26.59
N PRO A 679 7.06 -37.50 26.86
CA PRO A 679 5.68 -37.06 27.14
C PRO A 679 4.68 -37.26 25.99
N THR A 680 5.15 -37.65 24.81
CA THR A 680 4.37 -37.89 23.60
C THR A 680 4.57 -39.31 23.06
N ASP A 681 5.06 -40.27 23.88
CA ASP A 681 5.16 -41.67 23.47
C ASP A 681 3.76 -42.19 23.14
N PRO A 682 3.46 -42.58 21.89
CA PRO A 682 2.12 -43.00 21.53
C PRO A 682 1.66 -44.21 22.33
N TYR A 683 2.60 -45.08 22.76
CA TYR A 683 2.30 -46.31 23.51
C TYR A 683 2.02 -46.07 25.00
N ASP A 684 2.34 -44.89 25.53
CA ASP A 684 1.94 -44.42 26.88
C ASP A 684 0.61 -43.68 26.76
N ALA A 685 -0.44 -44.42 26.39
CA ALA A 685 -1.74 -43.86 26.02
C ALA A 685 -2.48 -43.18 27.21
N ASN A 686 -2.12 -43.50 28.45
CA ASN A 686 -2.67 -42.86 29.64
C ASN A 686 -1.79 -41.71 30.20
N HIS A 687 -0.59 -41.52 29.63
CA HIS A 687 0.39 -40.49 29.96
C HIS A 687 0.93 -40.58 31.40
N ASP A 688 1.08 -41.80 31.94
CA ASP A 688 1.62 -42.03 33.29
C ASP A 688 3.15 -42.21 33.33
N GLY A 689 3.81 -42.15 32.15
CA GLY A 689 5.25 -42.27 31.98
C GLY A 689 5.75 -43.71 31.83
N VAL A 690 4.86 -44.72 31.87
CA VAL A 690 5.22 -46.14 31.80
C VAL A 690 4.27 -46.89 30.88
N VAL A 691 4.78 -47.47 29.79
CA VAL A 691 3.97 -48.30 28.88
C VAL A 691 3.64 -49.63 29.56
N ASN A 692 2.41 -49.79 30.03
CA ASN A 692 1.99 -50.93 30.83
C ASN A 692 0.56 -51.41 30.50
N VAL A 693 0.04 -52.35 31.30
CA VAL A 693 -1.28 -52.97 31.06
C VAL A 693 -2.41 -51.93 31.15
N ALA A 694 -2.22 -50.83 31.88
CA ALA A 694 -3.15 -49.72 31.95
C ALA A 694 -3.32 -49.02 30.59
N ASP A 695 -2.25 -48.81 29.82
CA ASP A 695 -2.29 -48.24 28.46
C ASP A 695 -2.98 -49.18 27.48
N MET A 696 -2.63 -50.47 27.53
CA MET A 696 -3.30 -51.47 26.71
C MET A 696 -4.80 -51.52 27.03
N ARG A 697 -5.19 -51.43 28.31
CA ARG A 697 -6.59 -51.39 28.73
C ARG A 697 -7.27 -50.09 28.32
N TYR A 698 -6.57 -48.96 28.42
CA TYR A 698 -7.02 -47.65 27.95
C TYR A 698 -7.35 -47.70 26.45
N CYS A 699 -6.55 -48.41 25.66
CA CYS A 699 -6.76 -48.64 24.23
C CYS A 699 -7.86 -49.66 23.91
N GLN A 700 -7.93 -50.76 24.66
CA GLN A 700 -9.00 -51.76 24.51
C GLN A 700 -10.39 -51.18 24.73
N LEU A 701 -10.54 -50.26 25.70
CA LEU A 701 -11.81 -49.59 26.00
C LEU A 701 -12.23 -48.58 24.91
N ARG A 702 -11.32 -48.23 24.00
CA ARG A 702 -11.54 -47.29 22.89
C ARG A 702 -11.63 -47.98 21.53
N GLN A 703 -11.61 -49.32 21.50
CA GLN A 703 -11.83 -50.04 20.26
C GLN A 703 -13.19 -49.66 19.68
N THR A 704 -13.19 -49.12 18.46
CA THR A 704 -14.43 -48.82 17.75
C THR A 704 -15.11 -50.15 17.45
N ALA A 705 -16.33 -50.37 17.95
CA ALA A 705 -17.07 -51.60 17.72
C ALA A 705 -17.17 -51.86 16.21
N THR A 706 -16.59 -52.95 15.72
CA THR A 706 -17.06 -53.54 14.47
C THR A 706 -18.46 -54.05 14.74
N THR A 707 -19.48 -53.34 14.25
CA THR A 707 -20.82 -53.91 14.12
C THR A 707 -20.66 -55.28 13.45
N PRO A 708 -21.19 -56.37 14.03
CA PRO A 708 -21.24 -57.66 13.35
C PRO A 708 -21.94 -57.57 11.99
#